data_AF-A0A941JHC7-F1
#
_entry.id   AF-A0A941JHC7-F1
#
_cell.length_a   1.000
_cell.length_b   1.000
_cell.length_c   1.000
_cell.angle_alpha   90.00
_cell.angle_beta   90.00
_cell.angle_gamma   90.00
#
_symmetry.space_group_name_H-M   'P 1'
#
loop_
_entity.id
_entity.type
_entity.pdbx_description
1 polymer ?
#
loop_
_entity_poly.entity_id
_entity_poly.type
_entity_poly.pdbx_seq_one_letter_code
_entity_poly.pdbx_strand_id
1 'polypeptide(L)'
;MRRTKLASKFLIVLFLLILLVPIQIKAATAAPAVNFTVTPSQSVIVKPSTGVAQGSLDVRLTPVGKATNANRTPVDVVFVFDKSGSMDELGKNPSKFQSAKDAVAEAVNIFGTNPNYNDRFALIPFSSDVETDKIVNFPIKGSNVLNNVNTNLKEIQNKANSLTAYGGTNYTQSIQKANAFLTSGNNNEGKYVIFLTDGEPTSLIQKETFEDTKKVCIRSFFGICIEYESKKVSVEDNVTYTIYTNNTATATRSDGTVISRDLNNIQKAINASINSEVNKLAANNIKLYSIGFGTDKEVDMNYLRKLSEITGVTAQQASTNTISKIFEDISQKVATPTISTTIKINASKYGSKVKLADNANATTDSAGDILIKKDILFPINQEPSGAIDMSLPLTFSEAGTYVFDNIVMQYKDLDGNTQTKNTSATIQVKADAPASFSSTMTLKKEVNELNDLIKTSNSDDKTNYFNVEYILNPIGIVNNSVSGKLTQLVIEQPLPDSVSLVSADNVKEMNKNGLRYAVITLPNEVNYSGGKFTPSVITKTIQYKVNYAVNNLSMPRADLYFKDSRFTNTNETTIAPSTQTMNMKVQLKESTLNKYIGDAAGIIEKREQETNKKLANTEFPNDYNLANKPVKDMVFEKGSNNQTIEITYSDNSIAYLHFLPDFELVGQDTSTIYKSGSTSTEFIDAVLTNKVPGHDVAYAYKIDNASNSTGWKTFKPEAKISIETAGENTISIKASGGFANNTEIVKKIKIAWPITSITIEPNPLEVNVGGTKNFTIKVEPSNASNMNLDISMANPSISSLIPGQNTITGNIAGNTELIVKTTDGSNIVQRIPVRVMDPYVKLDDISFTKPVYTIERSDGTNPDLIAVEDLLLFHPSNATDKDIEEVLTNASDTVEVIKQGDQYYLKAKDVGYAEITAIAEKQKDGTQPKDSALFKVVKKRSEEGGDGRW
;
A
#
# COMPACT_ATOMS: atom_id res chain seq x y z
N MET A 1 -18.63 -55.03 -56.72
CA MET A 1 -17.44 -55.54 -57.44
C MET A 1 -16.29 -54.56 -57.23
N ARG A 2 -15.18 -55.05 -56.65
CA ARG A 2 -13.82 -54.48 -56.55
C ARG A 2 -13.55 -53.04 -56.05
N ARG A 3 -12.86 -53.02 -54.90
CA ARG A 3 -11.95 -51.99 -54.36
C ARG A 3 -10.87 -51.56 -55.37
N THR A 4 -10.34 -50.33 -55.30
CA THR A 4 -9.00 -50.00 -54.74
C THR A 4 -8.55 -48.52 -54.89
N LYS A 5 -8.14 -47.96 -53.74
CA LYS A 5 -6.91 -47.20 -53.42
C LYS A 5 -6.60 -45.76 -53.93
N LEU A 6 -6.55 -44.88 -52.90
CA LEU A 6 -5.45 -44.01 -52.41
C LEU A 6 -5.17 -42.60 -52.97
N ALA A 7 -4.84 -41.75 -51.98
CA ALA A 7 -4.13 -40.46 -51.97
C ALA A 7 -5.03 -39.22 -52.17
N SER A 8 -5.05 -38.15 -51.36
CA SER A 8 -4.22 -37.57 -50.27
C SER A 8 -4.05 -36.09 -50.64
N LYS A 9 -4.42 -35.20 -49.71
CA LYS A 9 -4.09 -33.76 -49.64
C LYS A 9 -4.68 -32.85 -50.73
N PHE A 10 -5.63 -31.99 -50.34
CA PHE A 10 -5.64 -30.53 -50.55
C PHE A 10 -7.06 -29.97 -50.32
N LEU A 11 -7.39 -29.54 -49.09
CA LEU A 11 -8.32 -28.44 -48.84
C LEU A 11 -8.27 -28.11 -47.33
N ILE A 12 -7.73 -26.95 -46.98
CA ILE A 12 -7.97 -26.07 -45.81
C ILE A 12 -6.76 -25.13 -45.77
N VAL A 13 -6.77 -24.11 -46.64
CA VAL A 13 -5.98 -22.88 -46.49
C VAL A 13 -6.82 -21.76 -47.11
N LEU A 14 -7.73 -21.19 -46.32
CA LEU A 14 -8.27 -19.86 -46.59
C LEU A 14 -8.93 -19.31 -45.32
N PHE A 15 -8.12 -18.89 -44.34
CA PHE A 15 -8.44 -17.84 -43.35
C PHE A 15 -7.21 -17.60 -42.47
N LEU A 16 -6.14 -17.05 -43.06
CA LEU A 16 -4.98 -16.58 -42.32
C LEU A 16 -4.25 -15.50 -43.12
N LEU A 17 -4.71 -14.25 -43.03
CA LEU A 17 -3.92 -13.00 -43.04
C LEU A 17 -4.85 -11.80 -43.21
N ILE A 18 -5.27 -11.17 -42.09
CA ILE A 18 -5.53 -9.72 -42.03
C ILE A 18 -5.06 -9.22 -40.66
N LEU A 19 -3.94 -8.47 -40.70
CA LEU A 19 -3.47 -7.40 -39.83
C LEU A 19 -3.36 -7.62 -38.31
N LEU A 20 -2.09 -7.80 -37.91
CA LEU A 20 -1.56 -7.41 -36.61
C LEU A 20 -1.82 -5.92 -36.33
N VAL A 21 -2.74 -5.65 -35.42
CA VAL A 21 -2.60 -4.56 -34.45
C VAL A 21 -2.56 -5.27 -33.09
N PRO A 22 -1.56 -5.03 -32.23
CA PRO A 22 -1.60 -5.56 -30.87
C PRO A 22 -2.67 -4.76 -30.13
N ILE A 23 -3.93 -5.17 -30.26
CA ILE A 23 -4.94 -4.79 -29.29
C ILE A 23 -4.50 -5.52 -28.02
N GLN A 24 -3.87 -4.79 -27.10
CA GLN A 24 -3.80 -5.22 -25.72
C GLN A 24 -5.24 -5.25 -25.19
N ILE A 25 -5.97 -6.32 -25.50
CA ILE A 25 -7.13 -6.70 -24.72
C ILE A 25 -6.52 -7.12 -23.38
N LYS A 26 -6.53 -6.20 -22.40
CA LYS A 26 -6.47 -6.59 -21.00
C LYS A 26 -7.49 -7.71 -20.86
N ALA A 27 -7.03 -8.95 -20.65
CA ALA A 27 -7.91 -10.05 -20.36
C ALA A 27 -8.80 -9.59 -19.20
N ALA A 28 -10.11 -9.47 -19.45
CA ALA A 28 -11.04 -9.16 -18.39
C ALA A 28 -10.84 -10.21 -17.31
N THR A 29 -10.51 -9.78 -16.10
CA THR A 29 -10.39 -10.66 -14.94
C THR A 29 -11.67 -11.48 -14.84
N ALA A 30 -11.56 -12.82 -14.94
CA ALA A 30 -12.72 -13.69 -14.90
C ALA A 30 -13.52 -13.45 -13.60
N ALA A 31 -14.84 -13.35 -13.73
CA ALA A 31 -15.72 -13.17 -12.58
C ALA A 31 -15.59 -14.34 -11.59
N PRO A 32 -15.69 -14.09 -10.27
CA PRO A 32 -15.69 -15.13 -9.24
C PRO A 32 -16.71 -16.23 -9.52
N ALA A 33 -16.22 -17.46 -9.63
CA ALA A 33 -17.04 -18.64 -9.87
C ALA A 33 -16.44 -19.88 -9.20
N VAL A 34 -17.27 -20.91 -9.01
CA VAL A 34 -16.84 -22.19 -8.43
C VAL A 34 -17.12 -23.30 -9.42
N ASN A 35 -16.09 -24.06 -9.79
CA ASN A 35 -16.20 -25.33 -10.52
C ASN A 35 -16.25 -26.49 -9.53
N PHE A 36 -16.82 -27.62 -9.95
CA PHE A 36 -16.81 -28.81 -9.13
C PHE A 36 -16.70 -30.09 -9.95
N THR A 37 -16.12 -31.12 -9.34
CA THR A 37 -16.07 -32.48 -9.88
C THR A 37 -16.36 -33.48 -8.77
N VAL A 38 -16.96 -34.62 -9.13
CA VAL A 38 -17.17 -35.73 -8.20
C VAL A 38 -16.67 -37.02 -8.84
N THR A 39 -15.79 -37.74 -8.13
CA THR A 39 -15.18 -38.99 -8.58
C THR A 39 -15.28 -40.05 -7.49
N PRO A 40 -15.49 -41.33 -7.80
CA PRO A 40 -15.41 -42.38 -6.79
C PRO A 40 -13.96 -42.51 -6.28
N SER A 41 -13.78 -42.72 -4.97
CA SER A 41 -12.45 -43.00 -4.40
C SER A 41 -11.85 -44.27 -5.01
N GLN A 42 -12.70 -45.26 -5.29
CA GLN A 42 -12.38 -46.44 -6.06
C GLN A 42 -13.61 -46.84 -6.90
N SER A 43 -13.41 -47.01 -8.21
CA SER A 43 -14.53 -47.27 -9.13
C SER A 43 -15.16 -48.66 -8.96
N VAL A 44 -14.42 -49.61 -8.41
CA VAL A 44 -14.87 -50.99 -8.16
C VAL A 44 -14.52 -51.38 -6.74
N ILE A 45 -15.52 -51.71 -5.92
CA ILE A 45 -15.36 -52.13 -4.53
C ILE A 45 -15.97 -53.51 -4.29
N VAL A 46 -15.45 -54.21 -3.29
CA VAL A 46 -15.89 -55.56 -2.91
C VAL A 46 -17.05 -55.50 -1.92
N LYS A 47 -18.00 -56.42 -2.04
CA LYS A 47 -19.05 -56.70 -1.07
C LYS A 47 -18.62 -57.80 -0.11
N PRO A 48 -18.33 -57.51 1.17
CA PRO A 48 -18.04 -58.53 2.17
C PRO A 48 -19.23 -59.48 2.38
N SER A 49 -18.97 -60.76 2.64
CA SER A 49 -20.00 -61.78 2.83
C SER A 49 -20.86 -61.54 4.09
N THR A 50 -20.26 -60.95 5.14
CA THR A 50 -20.89 -60.72 6.44
C THR A 50 -21.08 -59.23 6.79
N GLY A 51 -20.78 -58.31 5.86
CA GLY A 51 -20.81 -56.87 6.09
C GLY A 51 -21.31 -56.07 4.89
N VAL A 52 -21.35 -54.74 5.01
CA VAL A 52 -21.66 -53.84 3.89
C VAL A 52 -20.38 -53.51 3.11
N ALA A 53 -20.48 -53.25 1.80
CA ALA A 53 -19.36 -52.69 1.06
C ALA A 53 -19.14 -51.23 1.49
N GLN A 54 -17.89 -50.78 1.49
CA GLN A 54 -17.50 -49.42 1.85
C GLN A 54 -16.78 -48.79 0.66
N GLY A 55 -17.17 -47.55 0.33
CA GLY A 55 -16.53 -46.75 -0.71
C GLY A 55 -16.86 -45.28 -0.51
N SER A 56 -16.23 -44.37 -1.25
CA SER A 56 -16.46 -42.94 -1.09
C SER A 56 -16.68 -42.22 -2.42
N LEU A 57 -17.36 -41.08 -2.37
CA LEU A 57 -17.36 -40.09 -3.44
C LEU A 57 -16.46 -38.92 -3.02
N ASP A 58 -15.45 -38.62 -3.82
CA ASP A 58 -14.58 -37.49 -3.61
C ASP A 58 -15.07 -36.29 -4.40
N VAL A 59 -15.30 -35.19 -3.68
CA VAL A 59 -15.80 -33.93 -4.22
C VAL A 59 -14.64 -32.94 -4.23
N ARG A 60 -14.37 -32.33 -5.39
CA ARG A 60 -13.39 -31.25 -5.53
C ARG A 60 -14.09 -29.98 -5.97
N LEU A 61 -13.93 -28.91 -5.21
CA LEU A 61 -14.35 -27.55 -5.56
C LEU A 61 -13.14 -26.75 -6.04
N THR A 62 -13.26 -26.08 -7.18
CA THR A 62 -12.18 -25.27 -7.76
C THR A 62 -12.69 -23.86 -8.00
N PRO A 63 -12.43 -22.94 -7.05
CA PRO A 63 -12.77 -21.54 -7.24
C PRO A 63 -11.84 -20.88 -8.27
N VAL A 64 -12.40 -19.94 -9.03
CA VAL A 64 -11.71 -19.19 -10.08
C VAL A 64 -12.18 -17.74 -10.07
N GLY A 65 -11.31 -16.82 -10.49
CA GLY A 65 -11.62 -15.38 -10.52
C GLY A 65 -11.42 -14.70 -9.17
N LYS A 66 -11.50 -13.36 -9.17
CA LYS A 66 -11.19 -12.52 -8.00
C LYS A 66 -12.33 -11.58 -7.67
N ALA A 67 -12.60 -11.36 -6.40
CA ALA A 67 -13.49 -10.28 -5.99
C ALA A 67 -12.82 -8.92 -6.22
N THR A 68 -13.48 -7.95 -6.85
CA THR A 68 -12.88 -6.64 -7.16
C THR A 68 -13.30 -5.53 -6.20
N ASN A 69 -14.27 -5.80 -5.33
CA ASN A 69 -14.91 -4.83 -4.45
C ASN A 69 -15.27 -5.48 -3.11
N ALA A 70 -15.21 -4.68 -2.04
CA ALA A 70 -15.45 -5.09 -0.66
C ALA A 70 -16.93 -5.29 -0.31
N ASN A 71 -17.80 -5.46 -1.31
CA ASN A 71 -19.25 -5.41 -1.14
C ASN A 71 -19.76 -6.71 -0.51
N ARG A 72 -19.46 -6.90 0.78
CA ARG A 72 -19.94 -8.03 1.56
C ARG A 72 -21.41 -7.84 1.91
N THR A 73 -22.14 -8.95 1.98
CA THR A 73 -23.49 -8.95 2.52
C THR A 73 -23.49 -8.55 4.00
N PRO A 74 -24.52 -7.83 4.50
CA PRO A 74 -24.68 -7.57 5.93
C PRO A 74 -24.72 -8.87 6.75
N VAL A 75 -24.26 -8.80 8.00
CA VAL A 75 -24.11 -10.00 8.84
C VAL A 75 -24.90 -9.91 10.15
N ASP A 76 -25.33 -11.07 10.62
CA ASP A 76 -25.93 -11.24 11.94
C ASP A 76 -25.01 -12.11 12.79
N VAL A 77 -24.55 -11.57 13.92
CA VAL A 77 -23.63 -12.25 14.83
C VAL A 77 -24.25 -12.37 16.22
N VAL A 78 -24.32 -13.59 16.75
CA VAL A 78 -24.76 -13.85 18.13
C VAL A 78 -23.57 -14.35 18.94
N PHE A 79 -23.18 -13.58 19.96
CA PHE A 79 -22.24 -14.03 20.97
C PHE A 79 -22.98 -14.92 21.97
N VAL A 80 -22.61 -16.19 22.04
CA VAL A 80 -23.14 -17.12 23.04
C VAL A 80 -22.06 -17.28 24.10
N PHE A 81 -22.34 -16.77 25.29
CA PHE A 81 -21.34 -16.49 26.32
C PHE A 81 -21.53 -17.41 27.52
N ASP A 82 -20.62 -18.35 27.68
CA ASP A 82 -20.61 -19.27 28.82
C ASP A 82 -20.22 -18.52 30.10
N LYS A 83 -21.10 -18.58 31.09
CA LYS A 83 -20.87 -18.10 32.45
C LYS A 83 -21.07 -19.21 33.47
N SER A 84 -20.85 -20.46 33.09
CA SER A 84 -20.82 -21.61 34.00
C SER A 84 -19.77 -21.43 35.09
N GLY A 85 -19.87 -22.20 36.16
CA GLY A 85 -18.92 -22.14 37.28
C GLY A 85 -17.50 -22.60 36.90
N SER A 86 -17.34 -23.43 35.86
CA SER A 86 -16.02 -23.87 35.38
C SER A 86 -15.20 -22.71 34.86
N MET A 87 -15.83 -21.70 34.24
CA MET A 87 -15.16 -20.52 33.68
C MET A 87 -14.35 -19.71 34.70
N ASP A 88 -14.66 -19.83 35.99
CA ASP A 88 -13.95 -19.11 37.07
C ASP A 88 -13.35 -20.06 38.12
N GLU A 89 -13.73 -21.34 38.08
CA GLU A 89 -13.34 -22.38 39.04
C GLU A 89 -13.48 -21.95 40.51
N LEU A 90 -14.56 -21.23 40.84
CA LEU A 90 -14.78 -20.62 42.16
C LEU A 90 -13.66 -19.63 42.56
N GLY A 91 -13.14 -18.88 41.59
CA GLY A 91 -12.05 -17.92 41.77
C GLY A 91 -10.64 -18.54 41.79
N LYS A 92 -10.52 -19.85 41.53
CA LYS A 92 -9.20 -20.52 41.44
C LYS A 92 -8.52 -20.27 40.09
N ASN A 93 -9.30 -20.09 39.03
CA ASN A 93 -8.80 -19.76 37.70
C ASN A 93 -9.65 -18.66 37.03
N PRO A 94 -9.67 -17.44 37.62
CA PRO A 94 -10.49 -16.34 37.09
C PRO A 94 -10.05 -15.86 35.71
N SER A 95 -8.89 -16.31 35.25
CA SER A 95 -8.31 -15.93 33.97
C SER A 95 -9.14 -16.39 32.78
N LYS A 96 -9.82 -17.55 32.85
CA LYS A 96 -10.68 -18.06 31.77
C LYS A 96 -11.88 -17.14 31.53
N PHE A 97 -12.63 -16.82 32.59
CA PHE A 97 -13.78 -15.92 32.51
C PHE A 97 -13.38 -14.50 32.13
N GLN A 98 -12.28 -13.98 32.68
CA GLN A 98 -11.77 -12.66 32.30
C GLN A 98 -11.34 -12.64 30.82
N SER A 99 -10.65 -13.69 30.35
CA SER A 99 -10.29 -13.85 28.94
C SER A 99 -11.51 -13.86 28.02
N ALA A 100 -12.62 -14.49 28.44
CA ALA A 100 -13.86 -14.45 27.67
C ALA A 100 -14.48 -13.04 27.61
N LYS A 101 -14.40 -12.26 28.70
CA LYS A 101 -14.83 -10.85 28.71
C LYS A 101 -13.96 -9.98 27.81
N ASP A 102 -12.64 -10.15 27.89
CA ASP A 102 -11.67 -9.46 27.05
C ASP A 102 -11.88 -9.80 25.57
N ALA A 103 -12.24 -11.05 25.28
CA ALA A 103 -12.65 -11.50 23.95
C ALA A 103 -13.86 -10.75 23.40
N VAL A 104 -14.92 -10.58 24.19
CA VAL A 104 -16.09 -9.78 23.77
C VAL A 104 -15.70 -8.31 23.57
N ALA A 105 -14.89 -7.74 24.47
CA ALA A 105 -14.41 -6.36 24.36
C ALA A 105 -13.66 -6.12 23.05
N GLU A 106 -12.79 -7.05 22.68
CA GLU A 106 -11.98 -6.97 21.47
C GLU A 106 -12.81 -7.19 20.20
N ALA A 107 -13.74 -8.15 20.22
CA ALA A 107 -14.72 -8.34 19.15
C ALA A 107 -15.50 -7.03 18.89
N VAL A 108 -15.97 -6.39 19.95
CA VAL A 108 -16.70 -5.11 19.89
C VAL A 108 -15.85 -4.01 19.27
N ASN A 109 -14.57 -3.91 19.64
CA ASN A 109 -13.64 -2.94 19.07
C ASN A 109 -13.44 -3.18 17.56
N ILE A 110 -13.19 -4.42 17.17
CA ILE A 110 -12.91 -4.81 15.79
C ILE A 110 -14.15 -4.62 14.90
N PHE A 111 -15.31 -5.15 15.30
CA PHE A 111 -16.56 -4.98 14.53
C PHE A 111 -17.03 -3.52 14.50
N GLY A 112 -16.66 -2.70 15.50
CA GLY A 112 -17.04 -1.29 15.59
C GLY A 112 -16.16 -0.32 14.79
N THR A 113 -15.01 -0.77 14.26
CA THR A 113 -14.05 0.10 13.55
C THR A 113 -14.58 0.56 12.18
N ASN A 114 -15.27 -0.30 11.42
CA ASN A 114 -15.90 0.02 10.13
C ASN A 114 -17.17 -0.86 9.91
N PRO A 115 -18.22 -0.72 10.73
CA PRO A 115 -19.39 -1.58 10.65
C PRO A 115 -20.18 -1.32 9.36
N ASN A 116 -20.74 -2.37 8.77
CA ASN A 116 -21.79 -2.18 7.78
C ASN A 116 -23.06 -1.76 8.54
N TYR A 117 -23.76 -0.76 8.02
CA TYR A 117 -24.95 -0.18 8.66
C TYR A 117 -26.08 -1.20 8.94
N ASN A 118 -26.10 -2.31 8.20
CA ASN A 118 -27.07 -3.39 8.35
C ASN A 118 -26.57 -4.58 9.20
N ASP A 119 -25.36 -4.50 9.77
CA ASP A 119 -24.86 -5.54 10.66
C ASP A 119 -25.66 -5.54 11.98
N ARG A 120 -25.91 -6.72 12.52
CA ARG A 120 -26.65 -6.90 13.78
C ARG A 120 -25.88 -7.80 14.73
N PHE A 121 -25.81 -7.41 15.99
CA PHE A 121 -25.11 -8.15 17.03
C PHE A 121 -26.06 -8.44 18.20
N ALA A 122 -25.92 -9.61 18.83
CA ALA A 122 -26.67 -9.98 20.03
C ALA A 122 -25.78 -10.75 21.01
N LEU A 123 -26.16 -10.79 22.29
CA LEU A 123 -25.48 -11.55 23.35
C LEU A 123 -26.47 -12.48 24.06
N ILE A 124 -26.11 -13.76 24.17
CA ILE A 124 -26.85 -14.78 24.91
C ILE A 124 -25.93 -15.38 25.99
N PRO A 125 -25.99 -14.88 27.23
CA PRO A 125 -25.31 -15.52 28.35
C PRO A 125 -26.02 -16.81 28.77
N PHE A 126 -25.27 -17.84 29.15
CA PHE A 126 -25.85 -19.09 29.64
C PHE A 126 -25.01 -19.75 30.75
N SER A 127 -25.69 -20.55 31.57
CA SER A 127 -25.09 -21.46 32.55
C SER A 127 -25.80 -22.81 32.51
N SER A 128 -26.52 -23.22 33.57
CA SER A 128 -27.40 -24.39 33.58
C SER A 128 -28.59 -24.23 32.62
N ASP A 129 -28.93 -22.98 32.27
CA ASP A 129 -29.91 -22.60 31.25
C ASP A 129 -29.54 -21.21 30.68
N VAL A 130 -30.30 -20.72 29.70
CA VAL A 130 -30.16 -19.37 29.13
C VAL A 130 -30.61 -18.31 30.14
N GLU A 131 -29.78 -17.29 30.35
CA GLU A 131 -30.05 -16.18 31.27
C GLU A 131 -30.92 -15.12 30.58
N THR A 132 -32.22 -15.42 30.45
CA THR A 132 -33.15 -14.64 29.61
C THR A 132 -33.23 -13.14 29.95
N ASP A 133 -33.03 -12.76 31.22
CA ASP A 133 -33.01 -11.38 31.73
C ASP A 133 -31.70 -10.62 31.39
N LYS A 134 -30.66 -11.35 30.97
CA LYS A 134 -29.33 -10.80 30.67
C LYS A 134 -29.01 -10.76 29.18
N ILE A 135 -29.94 -11.19 28.32
CA ILE A 135 -29.78 -11.15 26.86
C ILE A 135 -29.70 -9.70 26.38
N VAL A 136 -28.78 -9.43 25.45
CA VAL A 136 -28.80 -8.21 24.61
C VAL A 136 -29.36 -8.61 23.26
N ASN A 137 -30.48 -8.01 22.86
CA ASN A 137 -31.19 -8.36 21.63
C ASN A 137 -30.58 -7.69 20.40
N PHE A 138 -30.93 -8.17 19.20
CA PHE A 138 -30.65 -7.41 17.99
C PHE A 138 -31.36 -6.05 18.03
N PRO A 139 -30.74 -4.99 17.49
CA PRO A 139 -31.34 -3.67 17.48
C PRO A 139 -32.63 -3.64 16.64
N ILE A 140 -33.65 -2.92 17.12
CA ILE A 140 -34.91 -2.71 16.41
C ILE A 140 -34.69 -1.64 15.32
N LYS A 141 -35.18 -1.88 14.09
CA LYS A 141 -35.02 -0.94 12.96
C LYS A 141 -35.88 0.33 13.19
N GLY A 142 -35.24 1.48 13.40
CA GLY A 142 -35.93 2.78 13.50
C GLY A 142 -35.05 3.96 13.96
N SER A 143 -34.47 4.68 13.00
CA SER A 143 -33.80 6.01 13.04
C SER A 143 -32.34 6.16 13.56
N ASN A 144 -31.52 6.77 12.68
CA ASN A 144 -30.08 7.14 12.67
C ASN A 144 -29.00 6.03 12.81
N VAL A 145 -28.21 5.88 11.72
CA VAL A 145 -28.00 4.61 10.98
C VAL A 145 -26.59 3.98 11.11
N LEU A 146 -25.66 4.53 11.90
CA LEU A 146 -24.40 3.84 12.29
C LEU A 146 -24.21 3.75 13.81
N ASN A 147 -24.67 4.77 14.55
CA ASN A 147 -24.58 4.80 16.01
C ASN A 147 -25.27 3.60 16.68
N ASN A 148 -26.29 3.01 16.05
CA ASN A 148 -26.99 1.85 16.59
C ASN A 148 -26.09 0.60 16.69
N VAL A 149 -25.27 0.32 15.66
CA VAL A 149 -24.35 -0.83 15.69
C VAL A 149 -23.33 -0.67 16.80
N ASN A 150 -22.66 0.49 16.86
CA ASN A 150 -21.63 0.76 17.87
C ASN A 150 -22.22 0.87 19.28
N THR A 151 -23.42 1.44 19.43
CA THR A 151 -24.12 1.51 20.74
C THR A 151 -24.50 0.11 21.23
N ASN A 152 -25.06 -0.73 20.36
CA ASN A 152 -25.44 -2.10 20.70
C ASN A 152 -24.21 -2.97 21.00
N LEU A 153 -23.12 -2.84 20.23
CA LEU A 153 -21.84 -3.46 20.55
C LEU A 153 -21.31 -3.02 21.92
N LYS A 154 -21.44 -1.73 22.27
CA LYS A 154 -21.07 -1.24 23.60
C LYS A 154 -21.96 -1.80 24.72
N GLU A 155 -23.26 -1.94 24.48
CA GLU A 155 -24.19 -2.60 25.40
C GLU A 155 -23.80 -4.06 25.64
N ILE A 156 -23.45 -4.80 24.58
CA ILE A 156 -22.93 -6.16 24.66
C ILE A 156 -21.67 -6.21 25.55
N GLN A 157 -20.70 -5.32 25.32
CA GLN A 157 -19.48 -5.24 26.14
C GLN A 157 -19.80 -4.98 27.62
N ASN A 158 -20.65 -3.98 27.90
CA ASN A 158 -21.03 -3.63 29.26
C ASN A 158 -21.75 -4.78 29.96
N LYS A 159 -22.67 -5.46 29.24
CA LYS A 159 -23.39 -6.62 29.77
C LYS A 159 -22.43 -7.75 30.08
N ALA A 160 -21.55 -8.14 29.15
CA ALA A 160 -20.56 -9.18 29.35
C ALA A 160 -19.66 -8.90 30.58
N ASN A 161 -19.20 -7.65 30.75
CA ASN A 161 -18.39 -7.25 31.89
C ASN A 161 -19.10 -7.42 33.24
N SER A 162 -20.42 -7.19 33.27
CA SER A 162 -21.25 -7.31 34.48
C SER A 162 -21.55 -8.75 34.91
N LEU A 163 -21.32 -9.75 34.03
CA LEU A 163 -21.64 -11.14 34.32
C LEU A 163 -20.71 -11.73 35.38
N THR A 164 -21.23 -12.73 36.10
CA THR A 164 -20.50 -13.57 37.05
C THR A 164 -20.67 -15.05 36.71
N ALA A 165 -19.59 -15.81 36.92
CA ALA A 165 -19.52 -17.23 36.63
C ALA A 165 -20.18 -18.05 37.74
N TYR A 166 -21.17 -18.89 37.39
CA TYR A 166 -21.85 -19.83 38.27
C TYR A 166 -22.72 -20.78 37.45
N GLY A 167 -23.07 -21.94 38.04
CA GLY A 167 -23.99 -22.91 37.43
C GLY A 167 -23.27 -23.97 36.59
N GLY A 168 -24.06 -24.83 35.94
CA GLY A 168 -23.58 -25.84 34.99
C GLY A 168 -23.39 -25.25 33.59
N THR A 169 -23.25 -26.13 32.61
CA THR A 169 -22.84 -25.79 31.24
C THR A 169 -23.82 -26.36 30.23
N ASN A 170 -24.81 -25.56 29.82
CA ASN A 170 -25.91 -25.97 28.94
C ASN A 170 -25.77 -25.46 27.51
N TYR A 171 -25.19 -26.27 26.65
CA TYR A 171 -25.00 -25.94 25.24
C TYR A 171 -26.29 -26.05 24.42
N THR A 172 -27.20 -26.97 24.78
CA THR A 172 -28.39 -27.25 23.97
C THR A 172 -29.30 -26.03 23.91
N GLN A 173 -29.74 -25.54 25.07
CA GLN A 173 -30.69 -24.43 25.15
C GLN A 173 -30.09 -23.13 24.60
N SER A 174 -28.79 -22.89 24.80
CA SER A 174 -28.10 -21.70 24.30
C SER A 174 -27.96 -21.70 22.78
N ILE A 175 -27.57 -22.83 22.17
CA ILE A 175 -27.51 -22.99 20.71
C ILE A 175 -28.91 -22.90 20.10
N GLN A 176 -29.91 -23.54 20.72
CA GLN A 176 -31.31 -23.45 20.29
C GLN A 176 -31.80 -21.99 20.26
N LYS A 177 -31.47 -21.21 21.30
CA LYS A 177 -31.83 -19.79 21.37
C LYS A 177 -31.12 -18.96 20.30
N ALA A 178 -29.84 -19.20 20.06
CA ALA A 178 -29.07 -18.53 19.01
C ALA A 178 -29.64 -18.82 17.61
N ASN A 179 -30.00 -20.08 17.34
CA ASN A 179 -30.67 -20.47 16.09
C ASN A 179 -31.98 -19.70 15.88
N ALA A 180 -32.81 -19.60 16.93
CA ALA A 180 -34.07 -18.84 16.86
C ALA A 180 -33.83 -17.35 16.59
N PHE A 181 -32.81 -16.74 17.20
CA PHE A 181 -32.45 -15.33 16.95
C PHE A 181 -32.08 -15.10 15.50
N LEU A 182 -31.18 -15.93 14.96
CA LEU A 182 -30.63 -15.80 13.61
C LEU A 182 -31.61 -16.19 12.50
N THR A 183 -32.67 -16.93 12.82
CA THR A 183 -33.75 -17.26 11.88
C THR A 183 -34.90 -16.26 11.93
N SER A 184 -34.93 -15.35 12.91
CA SER A 184 -36.00 -14.37 13.08
C SER A 184 -35.73 -13.02 12.38
N GLY A 185 -36.71 -12.53 11.61
CA GLY A 185 -36.86 -11.12 11.26
C GLY A 185 -35.89 -10.50 10.23
N ASN A 186 -34.98 -11.27 9.60
CA ASN A 186 -34.15 -10.77 8.49
C ASN A 186 -33.66 -11.89 7.55
N ASN A 187 -33.36 -11.50 6.32
CA ASN A 187 -32.85 -12.36 5.24
C ASN A 187 -31.34 -12.14 4.99
N ASN A 188 -30.58 -11.60 5.96
CA ASN A 188 -29.12 -11.53 5.86
C ASN A 188 -28.57 -12.93 5.63
N GLU A 189 -27.76 -13.11 4.58
CA GLU A 189 -27.20 -14.42 4.23
C GLU A 189 -26.07 -14.83 5.20
N GLY A 190 -25.31 -13.87 5.74
CA GLY A 190 -24.24 -14.12 6.70
C GLY A 190 -24.74 -14.22 8.14
N LYS A 191 -24.83 -15.43 8.68
CA LYS A 191 -25.32 -15.70 10.05
C LYS A 191 -24.29 -16.48 10.86
N TYR A 192 -23.90 -15.93 12.00
CA TYR A 192 -22.76 -16.42 12.78
C TYR A 192 -23.10 -16.52 14.26
N VAL A 193 -22.66 -17.60 14.89
CA VAL A 193 -22.60 -17.79 16.33
C VAL A 193 -21.14 -17.79 16.74
N ILE A 194 -20.76 -16.89 17.64
CA ILE A 194 -19.46 -16.91 18.31
C ILE A 194 -19.68 -17.52 19.69
N PHE A 195 -19.24 -18.76 19.86
CA PHE A 195 -19.53 -19.59 21.03
C PHE A 195 -18.32 -19.62 21.98
N LEU A 196 -18.42 -18.90 23.09
CA LEU A 196 -17.33 -18.66 24.04
C LEU A 196 -17.52 -19.57 25.25
N THR A 197 -16.63 -20.55 25.47
CA THR A 197 -16.77 -21.57 26.53
C THR A 197 -15.41 -22.12 26.96
N ASP A 198 -15.29 -22.62 28.19
CA ASP A 198 -14.11 -23.37 28.66
C ASP A 198 -14.28 -24.89 28.55
N GLY A 199 -15.37 -25.34 27.94
CA GLY A 199 -15.55 -26.75 27.56
C GLY A 199 -16.35 -27.60 28.55
N GLU A 200 -16.70 -28.79 28.06
CA GLU A 200 -17.55 -29.83 28.66
C GLU A 200 -19.00 -29.45 29.03
N PRO A 201 -20.00 -29.83 28.22
CA PRO A 201 -21.40 -29.62 28.56
C PRO A 201 -21.82 -30.55 29.72
N THR A 202 -22.32 -29.95 30.79
CA THR A 202 -22.73 -30.64 32.03
C THR A 202 -24.22 -30.55 32.31
N SER A 203 -24.98 -29.82 31.49
CA SER A 203 -26.40 -29.56 31.71
C SER A 203 -27.21 -29.69 30.42
N LEU A 204 -28.42 -30.25 30.53
CA LEU A 204 -29.41 -30.31 29.46
C LEU A 204 -30.81 -30.28 30.09
N ILE A 205 -31.73 -29.57 29.47
CA ILE A 205 -33.16 -29.67 29.74
C ILE A 205 -33.83 -30.23 28.48
N GLN A 206 -34.52 -31.36 28.59
CA GLN A 206 -35.18 -32.00 27.45
C GLN A 206 -36.60 -32.41 27.81
N LYS A 207 -37.54 -32.23 26.87
CA LYS A 207 -38.88 -32.79 26.99
C LYS A 207 -38.89 -34.26 26.63
N GLU A 208 -39.42 -35.08 27.53
CA GLU A 208 -39.57 -36.52 27.36
C GLU A 208 -40.98 -36.96 27.71
N THR A 209 -41.43 -38.05 27.10
CA THR A 209 -42.75 -38.64 27.34
C THR A 209 -42.63 -39.82 28.30
N PHE A 210 -43.40 -39.77 29.39
CA PHE A 210 -43.47 -40.80 30.42
C PHE A 210 -44.87 -41.42 30.48
N GLU A 211 -44.97 -42.68 30.89
CA GLU A 211 -46.25 -43.28 31.28
C GLU A 211 -46.47 -43.12 32.78
N ASP A 212 -47.25 -42.12 33.17
CA ASP A 212 -47.62 -41.90 34.57
C ASP A 212 -48.97 -42.56 34.88
N THR A 213 -49.12 -43.02 36.13
CA THR A 213 -50.42 -43.50 36.62
C THR A 213 -51.18 -42.34 37.24
N LYS A 214 -52.24 -41.87 36.57
CA LYS A 214 -53.13 -40.80 37.09
C LYS A 214 -54.49 -41.37 37.50
N LYS A 215 -55.05 -40.84 38.59
CA LYS A 215 -56.43 -41.10 38.99
C LYS A 215 -57.37 -40.31 38.09
N VAL A 216 -58.07 -40.99 37.19
CA VAL A 216 -59.05 -40.39 36.29
C VAL A 216 -60.43 -40.59 36.90
N CYS A 217 -61.23 -39.51 36.93
CA CYS A 217 -62.61 -39.61 37.36
C CYS A 217 -63.40 -40.45 36.35
N ILE A 218 -63.94 -41.59 36.78
CA ILE A 218 -64.79 -42.42 35.92
C ILE A 218 -66.27 -42.27 36.25
N ARG A 219 -66.60 -41.70 37.42
CA ARG A 219 -67.98 -41.42 37.81
C ARG A 219 -68.07 -40.16 38.67
N SER A 220 -68.92 -39.21 38.28
CA SER A 220 -69.19 -37.99 39.05
C SER A 220 -70.66 -37.86 39.42
N PHE A 221 -70.96 -37.21 40.55
CA PHE A 221 -72.29 -36.88 41.02
C PHE A 221 -72.32 -35.40 41.45
N PHE A 222 -73.21 -34.60 40.85
CA PHE A 222 -73.27 -33.14 41.05
C PHE A 222 -71.91 -32.41 40.90
N GLY A 223 -71.09 -32.80 39.92
CA GLY A 223 -69.78 -32.18 39.66
C GLY A 223 -68.67 -32.59 40.63
N ILE A 224 -68.97 -33.43 41.63
CA ILE A 224 -67.99 -34.03 42.52
C ILE A 224 -67.68 -35.44 42.00
N CYS A 225 -66.40 -35.73 41.80
CA CYS A 225 -66.00 -37.06 41.41
C CYS A 225 -66.16 -38.04 42.58
N ILE A 226 -66.95 -39.09 42.39
CA ILE A 226 -67.27 -40.08 43.43
C ILE A 226 -66.55 -41.42 43.20
N GLU A 227 -65.96 -41.64 42.02
CA GLU A 227 -65.24 -42.87 41.69
C GLU A 227 -64.06 -42.58 40.76
N TYR A 228 -62.88 -43.06 41.15
CA TYR A 228 -61.63 -42.86 40.41
C TYR A 228 -61.06 -44.21 39.95
N GLU A 229 -60.50 -44.23 38.75
CA GLU A 229 -59.72 -45.35 38.22
C GLU A 229 -58.28 -44.90 37.96
N SER A 230 -57.31 -45.74 38.30
CA SER A 230 -55.91 -45.50 37.96
C SER A 230 -55.68 -45.87 36.50
N LYS A 231 -55.44 -44.88 35.64
CA LYS A 231 -55.08 -45.10 34.23
C LYS A 231 -53.65 -44.65 33.97
N LYS A 232 -52.95 -45.41 33.13
CA LYS A 232 -51.70 -44.97 32.52
C LYS A 232 -52.01 -43.86 31.51
N VAL A 233 -51.34 -42.73 31.66
CA VAL A 233 -51.48 -41.57 30.77
C VAL A 233 -50.08 -41.17 30.31
N SER A 234 -49.91 -40.94 29.02
CA SER A 234 -48.68 -40.36 28.48
C SER A 234 -48.59 -38.90 28.91
N VAL A 235 -47.56 -38.55 29.65
CA VAL A 235 -47.29 -37.20 30.15
C VAL A 235 -45.97 -36.73 29.55
N GLU A 236 -45.97 -35.57 28.91
CA GLU A 236 -44.74 -34.88 28.57
C GLU A 236 -44.24 -34.10 29.78
N ASP A 237 -42.97 -34.28 30.11
CA ASP A 237 -42.34 -33.63 31.25
C ASP A 237 -40.93 -33.14 30.87
N ASN A 238 -40.46 -32.07 31.52
CA ASN A 238 -39.09 -31.62 31.38
C ASN A 238 -38.19 -32.46 32.27
N VAL A 239 -37.16 -33.04 31.68
CA VAL A 239 -36.08 -33.74 32.38
C VAL A 239 -34.85 -32.84 32.39
N THR A 240 -34.34 -32.59 33.58
CA THR A 240 -33.07 -31.90 33.82
C THR A 240 -31.97 -32.93 34.01
N TYR A 241 -31.03 -32.93 33.07
CA TYR A 241 -29.80 -33.70 33.12
C TYR A 241 -28.69 -32.85 33.71
N THR A 242 -27.97 -33.37 34.70
CA THR A 242 -26.88 -32.67 35.37
C THR A 242 -25.72 -33.62 35.62
N ILE A 243 -24.51 -33.17 35.27
CA ILE A 243 -23.24 -33.80 35.63
C ILE A 243 -22.56 -32.91 36.66
N TYR A 244 -22.15 -33.49 37.78
CA TYR A 244 -21.52 -32.79 38.90
C TYR A 244 -20.00 -32.95 38.86
N THR A 245 -19.29 -32.02 39.50
CA THR A 245 -17.82 -31.98 39.54
C THR A 245 -17.16 -33.19 40.21
N ASN A 246 -17.93 -33.99 40.95
CA ASN A 246 -17.49 -35.26 41.55
C ASN A 246 -17.72 -36.47 40.62
N ASN A 247 -17.96 -36.26 39.32
CA ASN A 247 -18.27 -37.27 38.30
C ASN A 247 -19.53 -38.10 38.59
N THR A 248 -20.47 -37.57 39.39
CA THR A 248 -21.82 -38.14 39.50
C THR A 248 -22.77 -37.42 38.54
N ALA A 249 -23.86 -38.09 38.16
CA ALA A 249 -24.85 -37.50 37.26
C ALA A 249 -26.26 -37.86 37.69
N THR A 250 -27.22 -37.01 37.33
CA THR A 250 -28.66 -37.25 37.54
C THR A 250 -29.47 -36.76 36.36
N ALA A 251 -30.47 -37.54 35.96
CA ALA A 251 -31.58 -37.09 35.14
C ALA A 251 -32.83 -37.03 36.03
N THR A 252 -33.41 -35.84 36.17
CA THR A 252 -34.48 -35.57 37.14
C THR A 252 -35.66 -34.91 36.45
N ARG A 253 -36.86 -35.42 36.67
CA ARG A 253 -38.13 -34.84 36.21
C ARG A 253 -38.45 -33.53 36.93
N SER A 254 -39.41 -32.76 36.40
CA SER A 254 -39.79 -31.47 37.00
C SER A 254 -40.37 -31.60 38.42
N ASP A 255 -40.90 -32.77 38.77
CA ASP A 255 -41.40 -33.10 40.11
C ASP A 255 -40.32 -33.55 41.11
N GLY A 256 -39.05 -33.61 40.68
CA GLY A 256 -37.90 -34.05 41.48
C GLY A 256 -37.60 -35.55 41.39
N THR A 257 -38.38 -36.33 40.62
CA THR A 257 -38.14 -37.78 40.45
C THR A 257 -36.88 -38.03 39.64
N VAL A 258 -35.90 -38.76 40.21
CA VAL A 258 -34.67 -39.17 39.51
C VAL A 258 -34.94 -40.41 38.67
N ILE A 259 -34.79 -40.29 37.35
CA ILE A 259 -35.04 -41.38 36.39
C ILE A 259 -33.74 -42.09 35.94
N SER A 260 -32.58 -41.45 36.11
CA SER A 260 -31.27 -42.07 35.83
C SER A 260 -30.16 -41.43 36.67
N ARG A 261 -29.13 -42.23 36.98
CA ARG A 261 -27.86 -41.78 37.58
C ARG A 261 -26.64 -42.23 36.77
N ASP A 262 -26.86 -42.82 35.60
CA ASP A 262 -25.79 -43.37 34.78
C ASP A 262 -25.09 -42.24 34.01
N LEU A 263 -23.84 -41.97 34.38
CA LEU A 263 -23.02 -40.91 33.80
C LEU A 263 -22.89 -41.05 32.27
N ASN A 264 -22.66 -42.26 31.78
CA ASN A 264 -22.41 -42.50 30.35
C ASN A 264 -23.68 -42.25 29.52
N ASN A 265 -24.83 -42.71 30.01
CA ASN A 265 -26.12 -42.50 29.36
C ASN A 265 -26.51 -41.02 29.38
N ILE A 266 -26.27 -40.33 30.50
CA ILE A 266 -26.54 -38.89 30.64
C ILE A 266 -25.63 -38.07 29.71
N GLN A 267 -24.33 -38.33 29.70
CA GLN A 267 -23.39 -37.67 28.79
C GLN A 267 -23.77 -37.92 27.32
N LYS A 268 -24.19 -39.14 26.99
CA LYS A 268 -24.66 -39.49 25.64
C LYS A 268 -25.91 -38.72 25.25
N ALA A 269 -26.88 -38.56 26.17
CA ALA A 269 -28.09 -37.77 25.94
C ALA A 269 -27.75 -36.28 25.70
N ILE A 270 -26.89 -35.70 26.56
CA ILE A 270 -26.38 -34.33 26.41
C ILE A 270 -25.73 -34.15 25.03
N ASN A 271 -24.78 -35.01 24.67
CA ASN A 271 -24.06 -34.90 23.40
C ASN A 271 -24.98 -35.11 22.19
N ALA A 272 -25.95 -36.03 22.28
CA ALA A 272 -26.92 -36.25 21.20
C ALA A 272 -27.81 -35.01 20.97
N SER A 273 -28.27 -34.38 22.05
CA SER A 273 -29.07 -33.16 21.98
C SER A 273 -28.29 -31.99 21.37
N ILE A 274 -27.03 -31.80 21.77
CA ILE A 274 -26.15 -30.75 21.22
C ILE A 274 -25.93 -30.95 19.73
N ASN A 275 -25.59 -32.18 19.30
CA ASN A 275 -25.40 -32.49 17.89
C ASN A 275 -26.69 -32.23 17.08
N SER A 276 -27.86 -32.51 17.64
CA SER A 276 -29.15 -32.19 17.00
C SER A 276 -29.31 -30.68 16.76
N GLU A 277 -29.01 -29.84 17.75
CA GLU A 277 -29.11 -28.39 17.61
C GLU A 277 -28.06 -27.79 16.67
N VAL A 278 -26.83 -28.30 16.66
CA VAL A 278 -25.78 -27.87 15.72
C VAL A 278 -26.12 -28.28 14.28
N ASN A 279 -26.72 -29.45 14.07
CA ASN A 279 -27.23 -29.84 12.75
C ASN A 279 -28.33 -28.88 12.25
N LYS A 280 -29.18 -28.35 13.15
CA LYS A 280 -30.16 -27.31 12.79
C LYS A 280 -29.48 -26.00 12.40
N LEU A 281 -28.40 -25.59 13.06
CA LEU A 281 -27.60 -24.43 12.62
C LEU A 281 -27.10 -24.62 11.19
N ALA A 282 -26.49 -25.77 10.89
CA ALA A 282 -25.98 -26.09 9.55
C ALA A 282 -27.10 -26.11 8.49
N ALA A 283 -28.26 -26.69 8.82
CA ALA A 283 -29.45 -26.67 7.96
C ALA A 283 -29.88 -25.24 7.61
N ASN A 284 -29.83 -24.33 8.60
CA ASN A 284 -30.16 -22.91 8.46
C ASN A 284 -29.01 -22.03 7.92
N ASN A 285 -27.90 -22.64 7.50
CA ASN A 285 -26.68 -21.95 7.04
C ASN A 285 -26.08 -20.97 8.08
N ILE A 286 -26.17 -21.33 9.35
CA ILE A 286 -25.57 -20.58 10.46
C ILE A 286 -24.23 -21.20 10.81
N LYS A 287 -23.17 -20.40 10.89
CA LYS A 287 -21.81 -20.84 11.23
C LYS A 287 -21.57 -20.76 12.73
N LEU A 288 -20.95 -21.77 13.31
CA LEU A 288 -20.63 -21.87 14.73
C LEU A 288 -19.10 -21.75 14.93
N TYR A 289 -18.62 -20.55 15.26
CA TYR A 289 -17.22 -20.31 15.64
C TYR A 289 -17.06 -20.52 17.14
N SER A 290 -16.63 -21.72 17.55
CA SER A 290 -16.32 -22.00 18.95
C SER A 290 -14.94 -21.47 19.35
N ILE A 291 -14.86 -20.81 20.50
CA ILE A 291 -13.64 -20.30 21.12
C ILE A 291 -13.52 -20.92 22.51
N GLY A 292 -12.53 -21.79 22.67
CA GLY A 292 -12.23 -22.51 23.91
C GLY A 292 -11.31 -21.74 24.84
N PHE A 293 -11.66 -21.55 26.11
CA PHE A 293 -10.85 -20.84 27.10
C PHE A 293 -10.21 -21.79 28.11
N GLY A 294 -8.88 -21.88 28.13
CA GLY A 294 -8.13 -22.76 29.02
C GLY A 294 -7.05 -23.55 28.29
N THR A 295 -6.32 -24.38 29.01
CA THR A 295 -5.27 -25.27 28.47
C THR A 295 -5.87 -26.51 27.79
N ASP A 296 -5.06 -27.24 27.01
CA ASP A 296 -5.46 -28.49 26.32
C ASP A 296 -5.98 -29.60 27.26
N LYS A 297 -5.73 -29.45 28.58
CA LYS A 297 -6.23 -30.37 29.61
C LYS A 297 -7.56 -29.91 30.21
N GLU A 298 -7.89 -28.64 30.07
CA GLU A 298 -9.07 -28.01 30.66
C GLU A 298 -10.22 -27.89 29.66
N VAL A 299 -9.91 -27.81 28.35
CA VAL A 299 -10.89 -27.65 27.28
C VAL A 299 -10.80 -28.81 26.30
N ASP A 300 -11.92 -29.49 26.02
CA ASP A 300 -12.02 -30.46 24.93
C ASP A 300 -12.14 -29.73 23.57
N MET A 301 -11.01 -29.26 23.06
CA MET A 301 -10.95 -28.61 21.76
C MET A 301 -11.30 -29.56 20.60
N ASN A 302 -11.16 -30.88 20.75
CA ASN A 302 -11.54 -31.82 19.70
C ASN A 302 -13.06 -31.87 19.55
N TYR A 303 -13.78 -31.86 20.68
CA TYR A 303 -15.23 -31.77 20.68
C TYR A 303 -15.71 -30.45 20.08
N LEU A 304 -15.15 -29.30 20.48
CA LEU A 304 -15.52 -27.99 19.91
C LEU A 304 -15.24 -27.90 18.41
N ARG A 305 -14.10 -28.43 17.94
CA ARG A 305 -13.78 -28.50 16.50
C ARG A 305 -14.83 -29.31 15.75
N LYS A 306 -15.20 -30.49 16.26
CA LYS A 306 -16.24 -31.33 15.66
C LYS A 306 -17.58 -30.58 15.53
N LEU A 307 -17.99 -29.82 16.55
CA LEU A 307 -19.22 -29.02 16.49
C LEU A 307 -19.13 -27.89 15.46
N SER A 308 -18.02 -27.14 15.44
CA SER A 308 -17.81 -26.05 14.47
C SER A 308 -17.79 -26.59 13.02
N GLU A 309 -17.17 -27.75 12.81
CA GLU A 309 -17.02 -28.41 11.50
C GLU A 309 -18.35 -28.80 10.87
N ILE A 310 -19.36 -29.19 11.66
CA ILE A 310 -20.72 -29.48 11.17
C ILE A 310 -21.31 -28.27 10.43
N THR A 311 -20.96 -27.05 10.87
CA THR A 311 -21.42 -25.80 10.24
C THR A 311 -20.47 -25.28 9.14
N GLY A 312 -19.34 -25.95 8.93
CA GLY A 312 -18.35 -25.62 7.89
C GLY A 312 -17.22 -24.68 8.33
N VAL A 313 -17.06 -24.42 9.62
CA VAL A 313 -15.98 -23.57 10.18
C VAL A 313 -15.15 -24.32 11.23
N THR A 314 -14.15 -23.68 11.82
CA THR A 314 -13.21 -24.33 12.76
C THR A 314 -13.22 -23.62 14.12
N ALA A 315 -13.11 -24.40 15.19
CA ALA A 315 -12.94 -23.88 16.54
C ALA A 315 -11.51 -23.40 16.80
N GLN A 316 -11.34 -22.38 17.65
CA GLN A 316 -10.06 -21.83 18.06
C GLN A 316 -9.92 -21.87 19.57
N GLN A 317 -8.71 -21.97 20.09
CA GLN A 317 -8.44 -21.93 21.52
C GLN A 317 -7.84 -20.58 21.86
N ALA A 318 -8.41 -19.91 22.86
CA ALA A 318 -7.97 -18.61 23.31
C ALA A 318 -6.97 -18.71 24.46
N SER A 319 -6.01 -17.79 24.42
CA SER A 319 -5.11 -17.41 25.48
C SER A 319 -5.07 -15.89 25.56
N THR A 320 -4.55 -15.33 26.66
CA THR A 320 -4.47 -13.86 26.85
C THR A 320 -3.82 -13.13 25.67
N ASN A 321 -2.89 -13.79 24.96
CA ASN A 321 -2.12 -13.18 23.87
C ASN A 321 -2.71 -13.44 22.47
N THR A 322 -3.73 -14.29 22.35
CA THR A 322 -4.29 -14.72 21.05
C THR A 322 -5.70 -14.18 20.80
N ILE A 323 -6.41 -13.70 21.84
CA ILE A 323 -7.79 -13.21 21.73
C ILE A 323 -7.96 -12.19 20.61
N SER A 324 -7.19 -11.10 20.60
CA SER A 324 -7.34 -10.06 19.57
C SER A 324 -7.14 -10.61 18.17
N LYS A 325 -6.17 -11.51 18.01
CA LYS A 325 -5.92 -12.17 16.73
C LYS A 325 -7.11 -13.05 16.29
N ILE A 326 -7.68 -13.85 17.19
CA ILE A 326 -8.82 -14.73 16.88
C ILE A 326 -9.99 -13.91 16.33
N PHE A 327 -10.30 -12.77 16.94
CA PHE A 327 -11.38 -11.90 16.48
C PHE A 327 -11.03 -11.09 15.24
N GLU A 328 -9.77 -10.69 15.06
CA GLU A 328 -9.30 -10.11 13.81
C GLU A 328 -9.55 -11.12 12.66
N ASP A 329 -9.16 -12.37 12.84
CA ASP A 329 -9.32 -13.43 11.84
C ASP A 329 -10.79 -13.76 11.56
N ILE A 330 -11.64 -13.86 12.60
CA ILE A 330 -13.09 -14.08 12.43
C ILE A 330 -13.72 -12.88 11.72
N SER A 331 -13.42 -11.65 12.15
CA SER A 331 -13.96 -10.44 11.54
C SER A 331 -13.54 -10.31 10.08
N GLN A 332 -12.27 -10.61 9.75
CA GLN A 332 -11.80 -10.64 8.37
C GLN A 332 -12.53 -11.68 7.52
N LYS A 333 -12.76 -12.90 8.05
CA LYS A 333 -13.54 -13.93 7.34
C LYS A 333 -14.98 -13.47 7.09
N VAL A 334 -15.61 -12.91 8.11
CA VAL A 334 -16.96 -12.33 8.04
C VAL A 334 -16.99 -11.14 7.07
N ALA A 335 -15.88 -10.40 6.95
CA ALA A 335 -15.75 -9.25 6.07
C ALA A 335 -15.44 -9.62 4.60
N THR A 336 -14.97 -10.83 4.34
CA THR A 336 -14.52 -11.27 3.03
C THR A 336 -15.70 -11.72 2.17
N PRO A 337 -15.81 -11.28 0.90
CA PRO A 337 -16.82 -11.79 -0.03
C PRO A 337 -16.80 -13.32 -0.10
N THR A 338 -17.98 -13.95 -0.02
CA THR A 338 -18.11 -15.40 0.14
C THR A 338 -19.14 -15.95 -0.84
N ILE A 339 -18.82 -17.06 -1.50
CA ILE A 339 -19.77 -17.86 -2.26
C ILE A 339 -20.11 -19.11 -1.45
N SER A 340 -21.39 -19.28 -1.11
CA SER A 340 -21.91 -20.48 -0.46
C SER A 340 -22.47 -21.46 -1.49
N THR A 341 -21.84 -22.63 -1.59
CA THR A 341 -22.25 -23.73 -2.48
C THR A 341 -23.09 -24.77 -1.76
N THR A 342 -24.09 -25.31 -2.44
CA THR A 342 -24.87 -26.47 -2.00
C THR A 342 -24.78 -27.56 -3.06
N ILE A 343 -24.28 -28.74 -2.69
CA ILE A 343 -24.15 -29.91 -3.55
C ILE A 343 -25.18 -30.94 -3.10
N LYS A 344 -26.03 -31.37 -4.03
CA LYS A 344 -27.05 -32.40 -3.81
C LYS A 344 -26.68 -33.66 -4.58
N ILE A 345 -26.61 -34.80 -3.89
CA ILE A 345 -26.35 -36.13 -4.46
C ILE A 345 -27.60 -36.98 -4.27
N ASN A 346 -28.11 -37.54 -5.37
CA ASN A 346 -29.37 -38.27 -5.45
C ASN A 346 -29.30 -39.71 -4.90
N ALA A 347 -28.95 -39.85 -3.61
CA ALA A 347 -28.82 -41.15 -2.95
C ALA A 347 -30.17 -41.80 -2.62
N SER A 348 -31.25 -41.03 -2.45
CA SER A 348 -32.57 -41.51 -2.05
C SER A 348 -33.16 -42.58 -2.97
N LYS A 349 -32.83 -42.53 -4.28
CA LYS A 349 -33.30 -43.50 -5.28
C LYS A 349 -32.86 -44.94 -5.00
N TYR A 350 -31.87 -45.14 -4.14
CA TYR A 350 -31.39 -46.46 -3.73
C TYR A 350 -32.02 -46.96 -2.42
N GLY A 351 -32.92 -46.20 -1.80
CA GLY A 351 -33.56 -46.56 -0.53
C GLY A 351 -32.53 -46.90 0.54
N SER A 352 -32.71 -48.02 1.23
CA SER A 352 -31.78 -48.47 2.28
C SER A 352 -30.48 -49.11 1.76
N LYS A 353 -30.31 -49.25 0.44
CA LYS A 353 -29.16 -49.95 -0.16
C LYS A 353 -27.87 -49.14 -0.13
N VAL A 354 -27.99 -47.82 -0.21
CA VAL A 354 -26.88 -46.87 -0.10
C VAL A 354 -27.14 -46.00 1.12
N LYS A 355 -26.17 -45.91 2.01
CA LYS A 355 -26.25 -45.02 3.18
C LYS A 355 -24.99 -44.20 3.33
N LEU A 356 -25.16 -42.96 3.77
CA LEU A 356 -24.08 -42.15 4.29
C LEU A 356 -23.48 -42.85 5.52
N ALA A 357 -22.16 -42.91 5.61
CA ALA A 357 -21.53 -43.46 6.82
C ALA A 357 -21.77 -42.55 8.03
N ASP A 358 -21.87 -43.11 9.24
CA ASP A 358 -22.21 -42.38 10.47
C ASP A 358 -21.23 -41.24 10.82
N ASN A 359 -20.01 -41.29 10.27
CA ASN A 359 -18.95 -40.32 10.48
C ASN A 359 -18.74 -39.35 9.29
N ALA A 360 -19.63 -39.35 8.30
CA ALA A 360 -19.50 -38.47 7.15
C ALA A 360 -19.82 -37.02 7.50
N ASN A 361 -19.05 -36.08 6.96
CA ASN A 361 -19.31 -34.64 7.11
C ASN A 361 -20.31 -34.15 6.05
N ALA A 362 -21.50 -34.75 6.03
CA ALA A 362 -22.61 -34.37 5.17
C ALA A 362 -23.95 -34.61 5.88
N THR A 363 -25.01 -33.98 5.39
CA THR A 363 -26.36 -34.16 5.93
C THR A 363 -27.25 -34.81 4.87
N THR A 364 -28.41 -35.32 5.28
CA THR A 364 -29.45 -35.81 4.36
C THR A 364 -30.67 -34.91 4.42
N ASP A 365 -31.30 -34.65 3.27
CA ASP A 365 -32.60 -34.00 3.23
C ASP A 365 -33.73 -34.94 3.65
N SER A 366 -34.97 -34.42 3.71
CA SER A 366 -36.14 -35.21 4.10
C SER A 366 -36.47 -36.37 3.14
N ALA A 367 -35.94 -36.34 1.92
CA ALA A 367 -36.08 -37.43 0.95
C ALA A 367 -34.99 -38.50 1.10
N GLY A 368 -33.92 -38.21 1.85
CA GLY A 368 -32.74 -39.08 1.98
C GLY A 368 -31.66 -38.81 0.92
N ASP A 369 -31.74 -37.71 0.18
CA ASP A 369 -30.62 -37.25 -0.67
C ASP A 369 -29.54 -36.60 0.18
N ILE A 370 -28.29 -36.72 -0.24
CA ILE A 370 -27.15 -36.18 0.51
C ILE A 370 -26.93 -34.72 0.12
N LEU A 371 -26.78 -33.84 1.12
CA LEU A 371 -26.50 -32.42 0.99
C LEU A 371 -25.15 -32.07 1.61
N ILE A 372 -24.30 -31.41 0.82
CA ILE A 372 -23.02 -30.84 1.25
C ILE A 372 -23.10 -29.33 1.03
N LYS A 373 -22.84 -28.54 2.08
CA LYS A 373 -22.75 -27.08 1.98
C LYS A 373 -21.31 -26.64 2.25
N LYS A 374 -20.78 -25.73 1.42
CA LYS A 374 -19.42 -25.22 1.59
C LYS A 374 -19.31 -23.76 1.19
N ASP A 375 -18.71 -22.97 2.08
CA ASP A 375 -18.38 -21.56 1.83
C ASP A 375 -16.98 -21.45 1.25
N ILE A 376 -16.84 -20.55 0.28
CA ILE A 376 -15.58 -20.25 -0.39
C ILE A 376 -15.36 -18.75 -0.33
N LEU A 377 -14.27 -18.36 0.32
CA LEU A 377 -13.87 -16.98 0.49
C LEU A 377 -13.14 -16.48 -0.77
N PHE A 378 -13.50 -15.28 -1.22
CA PHE A 378 -12.86 -14.56 -2.33
C PHE A 378 -12.25 -13.26 -1.79
N PRO A 379 -10.98 -13.29 -1.36
CA PRO A 379 -10.32 -12.08 -0.87
C PRO A 379 -10.18 -11.05 -2.00
N ILE A 380 -10.28 -9.77 -1.64
CA ILE A 380 -10.37 -8.69 -2.62
C ILE A 380 -9.06 -8.56 -3.39
N ASN A 381 -9.18 -8.56 -4.71
CA ASN A 381 -8.11 -8.49 -5.71
C ASN A 381 -7.07 -9.64 -5.61
N GLN A 382 -7.41 -10.72 -4.90
CA GLN A 382 -6.58 -11.91 -4.73
C GLN A 382 -7.26 -13.14 -5.32
N GLU A 383 -6.46 -14.12 -5.72
CA GLU A 383 -6.98 -15.44 -6.04
C GLU A 383 -7.38 -16.17 -4.74
N PRO A 384 -8.44 -16.99 -4.76
CA PRO A 384 -8.77 -17.90 -3.67
C PRO A 384 -7.65 -18.90 -3.37
N SER A 385 -7.64 -19.46 -2.16
CA SER A 385 -6.55 -20.29 -1.60
C SER A 385 -6.37 -21.69 -2.21
N GLY A 386 -6.80 -21.89 -3.46
CA GLY A 386 -6.72 -23.16 -4.19
C GLY A 386 -7.99 -23.99 -4.14
N ALA A 387 -7.89 -25.23 -4.63
CA ALA A 387 -9.00 -26.18 -4.66
C ALA A 387 -9.30 -26.74 -3.26
N ILE A 388 -10.57 -27.03 -3.00
CA ILE A 388 -11.06 -27.61 -1.75
C ILE A 388 -11.54 -29.02 -2.04
N ASP A 389 -10.90 -30.00 -1.41
CA ASP A 389 -11.26 -31.41 -1.53
C ASP A 389 -12.07 -31.87 -0.32
N MET A 390 -13.07 -32.72 -0.55
CA MET A 390 -13.90 -33.35 0.48
C MET A 390 -14.09 -34.83 0.09
N SER A 391 -14.22 -35.71 1.09
CA SER A 391 -14.53 -37.13 0.86
C SER A 391 -15.85 -37.48 1.54
N LEU A 392 -16.71 -38.17 0.80
CA LEU A 392 -18.05 -38.58 1.24
C LEU A 392 -18.12 -40.10 1.35
N PRO A 393 -17.89 -40.67 2.54
CA PRO A 393 -17.95 -42.12 2.74
C PRO A 393 -19.38 -42.65 2.69
N LEU A 394 -19.57 -43.72 1.91
CA LEU A 394 -20.83 -44.40 1.65
C LEU A 394 -20.72 -45.90 1.98
N THR A 395 -21.85 -46.50 2.34
CA THR A 395 -21.99 -47.94 2.53
C THR A 395 -23.01 -48.52 1.56
N PHE A 396 -22.75 -49.74 1.09
CA PHE A 396 -23.61 -50.45 0.13
C PHE A 396 -23.98 -51.83 0.65
N SER A 397 -25.28 -52.10 0.81
CA SER A 397 -25.75 -53.37 1.36
C SER A 397 -25.83 -54.51 0.33
N GLU A 398 -25.81 -54.20 -0.96
CA GLU A 398 -25.98 -55.17 -2.05
C GLU A 398 -24.92 -54.98 -3.15
N ALA A 399 -24.58 -56.06 -3.87
CA ALA A 399 -23.79 -55.96 -5.09
C ALA A 399 -24.61 -55.33 -6.23
N GLY A 400 -23.98 -54.55 -7.10
CA GLY A 400 -24.67 -53.82 -8.16
C GLY A 400 -23.84 -52.67 -8.73
N THR A 401 -24.38 -52.00 -9.75
CA THR A 401 -23.82 -50.76 -10.29
C THR A 401 -24.65 -49.59 -9.81
N TYR A 402 -24.01 -48.65 -9.12
CA TYR A 402 -24.65 -47.48 -8.54
C TYR A 402 -24.19 -46.23 -9.29
N VAL A 403 -25.10 -45.64 -10.07
CA VAL A 403 -24.88 -44.44 -10.88
C VAL A 403 -25.51 -43.22 -10.20
N PHE A 404 -24.71 -42.24 -9.82
CA PHE A 404 -25.16 -40.94 -9.33
C PHE A 404 -25.14 -39.97 -10.52
N ASP A 405 -26.21 -39.96 -11.30
CA ASP A 405 -26.38 -39.31 -12.62
C ASP A 405 -26.76 -37.83 -12.57
N ASN A 406 -27.19 -37.32 -11.41
CA ASN A 406 -27.63 -35.94 -11.24
C ASN A 406 -27.08 -35.33 -9.95
N ILE A 407 -25.76 -35.30 -9.83
CA ILE A 407 -25.11 -34.57 -8.74
C ILE A 407 -25.09 -33.10 -9.12
N VAL A 408 -25.81 -32.27 -8.37
CA VAL A 408 -26.05 -30.86 -8.69
C VAL A 408 -25.34 -29.98 -7.66
N MET A 409 -24.52 -29.04 -8.11
CA MET A 409 -24.05 -27.93 -7.29
C MET A 409 -24.80 -26.65 -7.66
N GLN A 410 -25.36 -25.96 -6.67
CA GLN A 410 -25.99 -24.65 -6.82
C GLN A 410 -25.32 -23.63 -5.90
N TYR A 411 -25.16 -22.40 -6.37
CA TYR A 411 -24.69 -21.26 -5.57
C TYR A 411 -25.17 -19.95 -6.17
N LYS A 412 -25.12 -18.86 -5.40
CA LYS A 412 -25.21 -17.50 -5.96
C LYS A 412 -23.81 -16.94 -6.14
N ASP A 413 -23.52 -16.36 -7.30
CA ASP A 413 -22.28 -15.60 -7.48
C ASP A 413 -22.28 -14.30 -6.66
N LEU A 414 -21.15 -13.58 -6.65
CA LEU A 414 -21.02 -12.35 -5.86
C LEU A 414 -21.95 -11.21 -6.34
N ASP A 415 -22.52 -11.33 -7.53
CA ASP A 415 -23.53 -10.41 -8.06
C ASP A 415 -24.98 -10.85 -7.72
N GLY A 416 -25.13 -11.99 -7.03
CA GLY A 416 -26.40 -12.53 -6.57
C GLY A 416 -27.10 -13.45 -7.59
N ASN A 417 -26.50 -13.73 -8.74
CA ASN A 417 -27.12 -14.59 -9.75
C ASN A 417 -26.93 -16.07 -9.41
N THR A 418 -27.98 -16.87 -9.63
CA THR A 418 -27.94 -18.31 -9.35
C THR A 418 -27.17 -19.06 -10.44
N GLN A 419 -26.18 -19.82 -10.03
CA GLN A 419 -25.36 -20.70 -10.84
C GLN A 419 -25.71 -22.17 -10.53
N THR A 420 -25.81 -23.01 -11.56
CA THR A 420 -26.06 -24.46 -11.42
C THR A 420 -25.08 -25.24 -12.27
N LYS A 421 -24.44 -26.26 -11.69
CA LYS A 421 -23.51 -27.17 -12.38
C LYS A 421 -23.87 -28.61 -12.05
N ASN A 422 -23.67 -29.52 -13.01
CA ASN A 422 -24.02 -30.93 -12.89
C ASN A 422 -22.82 -31.82 -13.19
N THR A 423 -22.76 -32.97 -12.53
CA THR A 423 -21.79 -34.04 -12.80
C THR A 423 -22.40 -35.40 -12.45
N SER A 424 -21.69 -36.48 -12.78
CA SER A 424 -22.06 -37.84 -12.41
C SER A 424 -20.89 -38.66 -11.90
N ALA A 425 -21.16 -39.64 -11.04
CA ALA A 425 -20.19 -40.62 -10.59
C ALA A 425 -20.79 -42.04 -10.59
N THR A 426 -19.96 -43.07 -10.76
CA THR A 426 -20.41 -44.47 -10.76
C THR A 426 -19.52 -45.33 -9.86
N ILE A 427 -20.11 -46.15 -9.00
CA ILE A 427 -19.42 -47.14 -8.17
C ILE A 427 -19.98 -48.52 -8.52
N GLN A 428 -19.10 -49.48 -8.82
CA GLN A 428 -19.47 -50.89 -9.00
C GLN A 428 -19.15 -51.68 -7.73
N VAL A 429 -20.17 -52.32 -7.15
CA VAL A 429 -20.04 -53.22 -6.00
C VAL A 429 -20.09 -54.66 -6.51
N LYS A 430 -18.97 -55.39 -6.39
CA LYS A 430 -18.84 -56.78 -6.88
C LYS A 430 -18.70 -57.78 -5.75
N ALA A 431 -19.06 -59.03 -6.02
CA ALA A 431 -18.86 -60.13 -5.08
C ALA A 431 -17.37 -60.39 -4.78
N ASP A 432 -16.50 -60.16 -5.76
CA ASP A 432 -15.06 -60.20 -5.59
C ASP A 432 -14.41 -59.01 -6.32
N ALA A 433 -13.53 -58.32 -5.61
CA ALA A 433 -12.72 -57.21 -6.09
C ALA A 433 -11.47 -57.07 -5.19
N PRO A 434 -10.46 -56.29 -5.61
CA PRO A 434 -9.32 -55.95 -4.76
C PRO A 434 -9.78 -55.36 -3.43
N ALA A 435 -9.01 -55.60 -2.37
CA ALA A 435 -9.19 -54.88 -1.12
C ALA A 435 -9.02 -53.36 -1.34
N SER A 436 -9.47 -52.57 -0.37
CA SER A 436 -9.40 -51.10 -0.43
C SER A 436 -8.89 -50.54 0.90
N PHE A 437 -8.90 -49.22 1.04
CA PHE A 437 -8.56 -48.54 2.29
C PHE A 437 -9.60 -47.48 2.66
N SER A 438 -9.95 -47.45 3.94
CA SER A 438 -10.61 -46.31 4.58
C SER A 438 -9.53 -45.46 5.24
N SER A 439 -9.03 -44.48 4.50
CA SER A 439 -7.85 -43.70 4.88
C SER A 439 -8.19 -42.24 5.15
N THR A 440 -7.53 -41.64 6.14
CA THR A 440 -7.67 -40.23 6.50
C THR A 440 -6.31 -39.58 6.65
N MET A 441 -6.21 -38.28 6.39
CA MET A 441 -5.08 -37.46 6.80
C MET A 441 -5.49 -36.45 7.89
N THR A 442 -4.62 -36.24 8.87
CA THR A 442 -4.81 -35.25 9.94
C THR A 442 -3.63 -34.28 9.95
N LEU A 443 -3.90 -32.98 10.14
CA LEU A 443 -2.84 -31.98 10.30
C LEU A 443 -2.54 -31.79 11.78
N LYS A 444 -1.25 -31.77 12.12
CA LYS A 444 -0.77 -31.52 13.48
C LYS A 444 0.18 -30.34 13.47
N LYS A 445 0.03 -29.44 14.44
CA LYS A 445 1.02 -28.38 14.69
C LYS A 445 2.38 -28.99 14.99
N GLU A 446 3.46 -28.31 14.59
CA GLU A 446 4.81 -28.58 15.11
C GLU A 446 5.07 -27.70 16.33
N VAL A 447 4.97 -26.38 16.16
CA VAL A 447 5.17 -25.39 17.24
C VAL A 447 3.93 -24.53 17.41
N ASN A 448 3.60 -23.71 16.40
CA ASN A 448 2.44 -22.84 16.43
C ASN A 448 1.16 -23.56 15.97
N GLU A 449 0.00 -23.08 16.42
CA GLU A 449 -1.29 -23.52 15.90
C GLU A 449 -1.36 -23.42 14.38
N LEU A 450 -2.07 -24.34 13.73
CA LEU A 450 -2.17 -24.39 12.27
C LEU A 450 -2.73 -23.08 11.67
N ASN A 451 -3.64 -22.42 12.38
CA ASN A 451 -4.20 -21.13 11.99
C ASN A 451 -3.33 -19.93 12.44
N ASP A 452 -2.13 -20.16 12.96
CA ASP A 452 -1.18 -19.13 13.42
C ASP A 452 0.28 -19.50 13.11
N LEU A 453 0.53 -20.06 11.93
CA LEU A 453 1.90 -20.29 11.51
C LEU A 453 2.59 -18.95 11.27
N ILE A 454 3.85 -18.85 11.68
CA ILE A 454 4.66 -17.65 11.48
C ILE A 454 5.95 -18.06 10.80
N LYS A 455 6.34 -17.36 9.74
CA LYS A 455 7.72 -17.43 9.25
C LYS A 455 8.44 -16.17 9.71
N THR A 456 9.35 -16.32 10.65
CA THR A 456 10.22 -15.21 11.05
C THR A 456 11.38 -15.10 10.06
N SER A 457 11.53 -13.95 9.42
CA SER A 457 12.63 -13.67 8.50
C SER A 457 13.99 -13.85 9.20
N ASN A 458 14.96 -14.42 8.49
CA ASN A 458 16.31 -14.72 9.02
C ASN A 458 16.31 -15.61 10.28
N SER A 459 15.32 -16.48 10.43
CA SER A 459 15.22 -17.46 11.52
C SER A 459 15.12 -18.88 10.97
N ASP A 460 15.75 -19.82 11.67
CA ASP A 460 15.62 -21.26 11.41
C ASP A 460 14.62 -21.94 12.37
N ASP A 461 13.81 -21.15 13.07
CA ASP A 461 12.76 -21.68 13.92
C ASP A 461 11.73 -22.50 13.12
N LYS A 462 11.00 -23.36 13.83
CA LYS A 462 10.00 -24.25 13.24
C LYS A 462 8.56 -23.71 13.34
N THR A 463 8.39 -22.39 13.49
CA THR A 463 7.06 -21.80 13.75
C THR A 463 6.14 -21.80 12.53
N ASN A 464 6.66 -22.09 11.33
CA ASN A 464 5.91 -22.31 10.09
C ASN A 464 5.83 -23.79 9.64
N TYR A 465 6.19 -24.73 10.52
CA TYR A 465 6.20 -26.16 10.22
C TYR A 465 4.92 -26.83 10.73
N PHE A 466 4.52 -27.88 10.03
CA PHE A 466 3.39 -28.73 10.42
C PHE A 466 3.63 -30.17 9.99
N ASN A 467 2.88 -31.08 10.58
CA ASN A 467 2.96 -32.51 10.28
C ASN A 467 1.64 -32.99 9.66
N VAL A 468 1.73 -33.85 8.65
CA VAL A 468 0.59 -34.59 8.11
C VAL A 468 0.72 -36.04 8.56
N GLU A 469 -0.24 -36.49 9.35
CA GLU A 469 -0.36 -37.89 9.76
C GLU A 469 -1.38 -38.60 8.87
N TYR A 470 -0.90 -39.57 8.10
CA TYR A 470 -1.72 -40.47 7.29
C TYR A 470 -2.08 -41.71 8.12
N ILE A 471 -3.36 -42.01 8.23
CA ILE A 471 -3.90 -43.19 8.91
C ILE A 471 -4.62 -44.03 7.87
N LEU A 472 -4.06 -45.21 7.55
CA LEU A 472 -4.55 -46.09 6.51
C LEU A 472 -5.17 -47.34 7.13
N ASN A 473 -6.48 -47.54 6.94
CA ASN A 473 -7.19 -48.71 7.44
C ASN A 473 -7.59 -49.61 6.26
N PRO A 474 -6.92 -50.75 6.02
CA PRO A 474 -7.32 -51.68 4.96
C PRO A 474 -8.71 -52.26 5.23
N ILE A 475 -9.53 -52.36 4.19
CA ILE A 475 -10.93 -52.81 4.23
C ILE A 475 -11.25 -53.70 3.02
N GLY A 476 -12.41 -54.34 3.04
CA GLY A 476 -12.91 -55.11 1.89
C GLY A 476 -12.26 -56.48 1.75
N ILE A 477 -12.43 -57.35 2.76
CA ILE A 477 -12.17 -58.77 2.60
C ILE A 477 -13.48 -59.45 2.18
N VAL A 478 -13.43 -60.29 1.14
CA VAL A 478 -14.60 -61.01 0.62
C VAL A 478 -15.23 -61.88 1.71
N ASN A 479 -14.44 -62.76 2.33
CA ASN A 479 -14.84 -63.68 3.38
C ASN A 479 -13.60 -64.23 4.13
N ASN A 480 -13.81 -65.04 5.17
CA ASN A 480 -12.74 -65.55 6.03
C ASN A 480 -11.81 -66.58 5.35
N SER A 481 -12.19 -67.14 4.21
CA SER A 481 -11.42 -68.14 3.45
C SER A 481 -10.41 -67.51 2.47
N VAL A 482 -10.55 -66.22 2.17
CA VAL A 482 -9.65 -65.52 1.24
C VAL A 482 -8.39 -65.05 1.98
N SER A 483 -7.23 -65.28 1.37
CA SER A 483 -5.94 -64.77 1.85
C SER A 483 -5.13 -64.09 0.75
N GLY A 484 -4.25 -63.17 1.14
CA GLY A 484 -3.39 -62.42 0.24
C GLY A 484 -2.57 -61.36 0.93
N LYS A 485 -1.96 -60.48 0.13
CA LYS A 485 -1.03 -59.43 0.57
C LYS A 485 -1.29 -58.13 -0.19
N LEU A 486 -1.27 -57.00 0.52
CA LEU A 486 -1.21 -55.66 -0.05
C LEU A 486 0.23 -55.17 0.03
N THR A 487 0.82 -54.88 -1.12
CA THR A 487 2.24 -54.52 -1.29
C THR A 487 2.37 -53.23 -2.09
N GLN A 488 3.59 -52.68 -2.16
CA GLN A 488 3.91 -51.48 -2.96
C GLN A 488 3.03 -50.27 -2.61
N LEU A 489 2.82 -50.05 -1.32
CA LEU A 489 2.03 -48.95 -0.81
C LEU A 489 2.75 -47.62 -1.05
N VAL A 490 2.18 -46.77 -1.89
CA VAL A 490 2.73 -45.45 -2.25
C VAL A 490 1.65 -44.39 -2.10
N ILE A 491 1.90 -43.40 -1.25
CA ILE A 491 1.06 -42.20 -1.15
C ILE A 491 1.61 -41.13 -2.07
N GLU A 492 0.74 -40.55 -2.89
CA GLU A 492 1.04 -39.36 -3.68
C GLU A 492 0.22 -38.19 -3.15
N GLN A 493 0.89 -37.29 -2.43
CA GLN A 493 0.29 -36.09 -1.87
C GLN A 493 0.57 -34.89 -2.80
N PRO A 494 -0.43 -34.34 -3.51
CA PRO A 494 -0.25 -33.07 -4.21
C PRO A 494 0.15 -31.97 -3.22
N LEU A 495 1.11 -31.13 -3.60
CA LEU A 495 1.61 -30.02 -2.78
C LEU A 495 1.12 -28.69 -3.35
N PRO A 496 0.44 -27.85 -2.54
CA PRO A 496 0.22 -26.45 -2.89
C PRO A 496 1.56 -25.73 -3.13
N ASP A 497 1.56 -24.69 -3.99
CA ASP A 497 2.76 -23.90 -4.29
C ASP A 497 3.39 -23.25 -3.04
N SER A 498 2.57 -22.98 -2.02
CA SER A 498 2.98 -22.42 -0.74
C SER A 498 3.64 -23.43 0.20
N VAL A 499 3.58 -24.72 -0.10
CA VAL A 499 4.06 -25.80 0.79
C VAL A 499 5.34 -26.43 0.22
N SER A 500 6.27 -26.74 1.11
CA SER A 500 7.45 -27.53 0.78
C SER A 500 7.60 -28.73 1.72
N LEU A 501 8.07 -29.83 1.14
CA LEU A 501 8.46 -31.02 1.88
C LEU A 501 9.71 -30.74 2.72
N VAL A 502 9.69 -31.14 3.98
CA VAL A 502 10.91 -31.23 4.79
C VAL A 502 11.50 -32.62 4.55
N SER A 503 12.76 -32.67 4.10
CA SER A 503 13.43 -33.92 3.67
C SER A 503 13.20 -35.06 4.67
N ALA A 504 12.75 -36.21 4.16
CA ALA A 504 12.45 -37.39 4.96
C ALA A 504 12.79 -38.68 4.19
N ASP A 505 13.18 -39.72 4.92
CA ASP A 505 13.50 -41.02 4.31
C ASP A 505 12.27 -41.62 3.60
N ASN A 506 12.51 -42.17 2.41
CA ASN A 506 11.50 -42.76 1.53
C ASN A 506 10.41 -41.78 1.06
N VAL A 507 10.69 -40.47 1.10
CA VAL A 507 9.84 -39.43 0.52
C VAL A 507 10.61 -38.68 -0.55
N LYS A 508 10.01 -38.50 -1.71
CA LYS A 508 10.58 -37.72 -2.81
C LYS A 508 9.59 -36.70 -3.30
N GLU A 509 10.05 -35.48 -3.52
CA GLU A 509 9.27 -34.50 -4.26
C GLU A 509 9.39 -34.77 -5.77
N MET A 510 8.28 -34.83 -6.49
CA MET A 510 8.22 -35.06 -7.93
C MET A 510 7.28 -34.08 -8.63
N ASN A 511 7.62 -33.66 -9.84
CA ASN A 511 6.74 -32.87 -10.71
C ASN A 511 6.06 -33.80 -11.73
N LYS A 512 4.73 -33.78 -11.77
CA LYS A 512 3.92 -34.54 -12.73
C LYS A 512 2.92 -33.60 -13.41
N ASN A 513 3.04 -33.42 -14.73
CA ASN A 513 2.18 -32.54 -15.52
C ASN A 513 2.08 -31.10 -14.96
N GLY A 514 3.18 -30.56 -14.42
CA GLY A 514 3.23 -29.21 -13.84
C GLY A 514 2.73 -29.10 -12.38
N LEU A 515 2.30 -30.20 -11.77
CA LEU A 515 1.90 -30.25 -10.36
C LEU A 515 2.97 -30.93 -9.51
N ARG A 516 3.26 -30.38 -8.33
CA ARG A 516 4.22 -30.91 -7.36
C ARG A 516 3.55 -31.96 -6.47
N TYR A 517 4.25 -33.06 -6.20
CA TYR A 517 3.80 -34.14 -5.34
C TYR A 517 4.90 -34.54 -4.34
N ALA A 518 4.53 -34.79 -3.09
CA ALA A 518 5.32 -35.62 -2.19
C ALA A 518 4.92 -37.09 -2.38
N VAL A 519 5.86 -37.90 -2.87
CA VAL A 519 5.67 -39.33 -3.09
C VAL A 519 6.33 -40.11 -1.98
N ILE A 520 5.50 -40.77 -1.17
CA ILE A 520 5.87 -41.42 0.07
C ILE A 520 5.75 -42.92 -0.12
N THR A 521 6.87 -43.63 -0.09
CA THR A 521 6.88 -45.10 -0.16
C THR A 521 6.78 -45.67 1.24
N LEU A 522 5.77 -46.50 1.49
CA LEU A 522 5.58 -47.17 2.78
C LEU A 522 6.29 -48.53 2.78
N PRO A 523 7.10 -48.85 3.81
CA PRO A 523 7.82 -50.12 3.88
C PRO A 523 6.91 -51.29 4.30
N ASN A 524 5.69 -50.99 4.76
CA ASN A 524 4.77 -51.99 5.28
C ASN A 524 4.23 -52.90 4.16
N GLU A 525 3.99 -54.16 4.50
CA GLU A 525 3.12 -55.08 3.76
C GLU A 525 1.92 -55.38 4.65
N VAL A 526 0.72 -55.40 4.08
CA VAL A 526 -0.49 -55.82 4.81
C VAL A 526 -0.87 -57.23 4.38
N ASN A 527 -0.71 -58.18 5.27
CA ASN A 527 -1.18 -59.54 5.06
C ASN A 527 -2.66 -59.61 5.43
N TYR A 528 -3.45 -60.44 4.73
CA TYR A 528 -4.80 -60.75 5.17
C TYR A 528 -5.11 -62.23 5.03
N SER A 529 -5.73 -62.77 6.06
CA SER A 529 -6.22 -64.15 6.17
C SER A 529 -7.23 -64.25 7.30
N GLY A 530 -8.12 -65.25 7.28
CA GLY A 530 -9.09 -65.46 8.36
C GLY A 530 -10.05 -64.28 8.58
N GLY A 531 -10.26 -63.44 7.56
CA GLY A 531 -11.13 -62.26 7.65
C GLY A 531 -10.50 -61.04 8.32
N LYS A 532 -9.17 -61.01 8.54
CA LYS A 532 -8.47 -59.90 9.20
C LYS A 532 -7.26 -59.42 8.40
N PHE A 533 -7.01 -58.12 8.44
CA PHE A 533 -5.76 -57.51 7.96
C PHE A 533 -4.72 -57.43 9.09
N THR A 534 -3.45 -57.63 8.75
CA THR A 534 -2.30 -57.52 9.67
C THR A 534 -1.15 -56.79 8.97
N PRO A 535 -0.78 -55.58 9.42
CA PRO A 535 -1.44 -54.80 10.48
C PRO A 535 -2.84 -54.32 10.06
N SER A 536 -3.72 -54.07 11.04
CA SER A 536 -5.07 -53.54 10.78
C SER A 536 -5.11 -52.03 10.56
N VAL A 537 -4.01 -51.33 10.86
CA VAL A 537 -3.83 -49.88 10.67
C VAL A 537 -2.36 -49.63 10.32
N ILE A 538 -2.10 -48.74 9.38
CA ILE A 538 -0.76 -48.20 9.10
C ILE A 538 -0.80 -46.70 9.35
N THR A 539 0.19 -46.18 10.09
CA THR A 539 0.37 -44.74 10.29
C THR A 539 1.69 -44.26 9.71
N LYS A 540 1.68 -43.10 9.07
CA LYS A 540 2.89 -42.43 8.56
C LYS A 540 2.75 -40.94 8.77
N THR A 541 3.77 -40.31 9.35
CA THR A 541 3.81 -38.87 9.57
C THR A 541 4.90 -38.24 8.73
N ILE A 542 4.56 -37.20 7.97
CA ILE A 542 5.50 -36.42 7.15
C ILE A 542 5.45 -34.95 7.59
N GLN A 543 6.62 -34.34 7.71
CA GLN A 543 6.76 -32.93 8.07
C GLN A 543 6.84 -32.05 6.81
N TYR A 544 6.18 -30.91 6.87
CA TYR A 544 6.13 -29.89 5.82
C TYR A 544 6.34 -28.51 6.42
N LYS A 545 6.58 -27.52 5.56
CA LYS A 545 6.61 -26.10 5.93
C LYS A 545 5.84 -25.26 4.94
N VAL A 546 5.24 -24.18 5.43
CA VAL A 546 4.63 -23.15 4.58
C VAL A 546 5.68 -22.07 4.29
N ASN A 547 5.80 -21.66 3.03
CA ASN A 547 6.91 -20.83 2.53
C ASN A 547 6.61 -19.33 2.50
N TYR A 548 5.34 -18.95 2.39
CA TYR A 548 4.88 -17.56 2.32
C TYR A 548 3.50 -17.43 2.95
N ALA A 549 3.06 -16.20 3.20
CA ALA A 549 1.80 -15.94 3.88
C ALA A 549 0.62 -16.54 3.11
N VAL A 550 -0.27 -17.23 3.83
CA VAL A 550 -1.46 -17.87 3.26
C VAL A 550 -2.64 -17.70 4.20
N ASN A 551 -3.84 -17.77 3.65
CA ASN A 551 -5.08 -17.75 4.43
C ASN A 551 -5.91 -18.97 4.05
N ASN A 552 -6.42 -19.71 5.03
CA ASN A 552 -7.26 -20.91 4.88
C ASN A 552 -6.70 -21.97 3.92
N LEU A 553 -5.39 -22.18 3.94
CA LEU A 553 -4.73 -23.20 3.13
C LEU A 553 -5.15 -24.60 3.61
N SER A 554 -5.70 -25.43 2.71
CA SER A 554 -5.93 -26.85 2.97
C SER A 554 -4.91 -27.72 2.23
N MET A 555 -4.56 -28.87 2.81
CA MET A 555 -3.83 -29.89 2.06
C MET A 555 -4.78 -30.58 1.07
N PRO A 556 -4.40 -30.70 -0.22
CA PRO A 556 -5.20 -31.43 -1.20
C PRO A 556 -5.38 -32.90 -0.82
N ARG A 557 -6.40 -33.55 -1.38
CA ARG A 557 -6.57 -35.00 -1.27
C ARG A 557 -5.34 -35.72 -1.81
N ALA A 558 -4.92 -36.78 -1.13
CA ALA A 558 -3.83 -37.65 -1.58
C ALA A 558 -4.38 -38.94 -2.20
N ASP A 559 -3.60 -39.52 -3.10
CA ASP A 559 -3.89 -40.81 -3.72
C ASP A 559 -3.01 -41.90 -3.08
N LEU A 560 -3.55 -43.10 -2.92
CA LEU A 560 -2.87 -44.28 -2.40
C LEU A 560 -2.87 -45.38 -3.46
N TYR A 561 -1.68 -45.73 -3.93
CA TYR A 561 -1.44 -46.81 -4.86
C TYR A 561 -0.95 -48.04 -4.11
N PHE A 562 -1.45 -49.22 -4.50
CA PHE A 562 -1.08 -50.49 -3.89
C PHE A 562 -1.35 -51.67 -4.81
N LYS A 563 -0.71 -52.81 -4.56
CA LYS A 563 -0.94 -54.06 -5.28
C LYS A 563 -1.51 -55.12 -4.37
N ASP A 564 -2.67 -55.66 -4.74
CA ASP A 564 -3.28 -56.82 -4.08
C ASP A 564 -2.78 -58.10 -4.78
N SER A 565 -2.17 -59.03 -4.04
CA SER A 565 -1.61 -60.27 -4.59
C SER A 565 -2.61 -61.16 -5.32
N ARG A 566 -3.92 -60.99 -5.09
CA ARG A 566 -4.97 -61.72 -5.80
C ARG A 566 -5.21 -61.19 -7.22
N PHE A 567 -4.74 -59.99 -7.54
CA PHE A 567 -5.02 -59.31 -8.79
C PHE A 567 -3.73 -58.86 -9.48
N THR A 568 -3.76 -58.77 -10.81
CA THR A 568 -2.58 -58.42 -11.61
C THR A 568 -2.29 -56.93 -11.61
N ASN A 569 -3.33 -56.11 -11.49
CA ASN A 569 -3.26 -54.67 -11.68
C ASN A 569 -2.88 -53.95 -10.38
N THR A 570 -2.17 -52.83 -10.50
CA THR A 570 -2.06 -51.86 -9.43
C THR A 570 -3.44 -51.22 -9.19
N ASN A 571 -3.80 -51.11 -7.93
CA ASN A 571 -5.04 -50.50 -7.49
C ASN A 571 -4.76 -49.10 -6.96
N GLU A 572 -5.79 -48.28 -7.02
CA GLU A 572 -5.77 -46.89 -6.56
C GLU A 572 -7.00 -46.66 -5.70
N THR A 573 -6.79 -45.95 -4.60
CA THR A 573 -7.84 -45.36 -3.78
C THR A 573 -7.38 -43.98 -3.32
N THR A 574 -8.28 -43.19 -2.76
CA THR A 574 -7.93 -41.87 -2.22
C THR A 574 -7.82 -41.91 -0.70
N ILE A 575 -7.12 -40.92 -0.14
CA ILE A 575 -7.03 -40.64 1.29
C ILE A 575 -7.85 -39.38 1.55
N ALA A 576 -8.85 -39.48 2.44
CA ALA A 576 -9.70 -38.34 2.76
C ALA A 576 -8.85 -37.14 3.25
N PRO A 577 -9.06 -35.94 2.69
CA PRO A 577 -8.31 -34.76 3.06
C PRO A 577 -8.64 -34.32 4.48
N SER A 578 -7.73 -33.59 5.12
CA SER A 578 -8.01 -32.99 6.42
C SER A 578 -9.04 -31.86 6.28
N THR A 579 -9.94 -31.76 7.25
CA THR A 579 -10.88 -30.63 7.38
C THR A 579 -10.21 -29.37 7.92
N GLN A 580 -9.00 -29.50 8.49
CA GLN A 580 -8.25 -28.39 9.08
C GLN A 580 -7.62 -27.52 7.99
N THR A 581 -7.64 -26.21 8.23
CA THR A 581 -6.94 -25.23 7.40
C THR A 581 -5.71 -24.69 8.12
N MET A 582 -4.84 -24.02 7.36
CA MET A 582 -3.68 -23.32 7.87
C MET A 582 -3.69 -21.84 7.45
N ASN A 583 -3.26 -20.99 8.36
CA ASN A 583 -2.96 -19.59 8.08
C ASN A 583 -1.50 -19.35 8.41
N MET A 584 -0.82 -18.56 7.59
CA MET A 584 0.57 -18.20 7.82
C MET A 584 0.78 -16.71 7.59
N LYS A 585 1.54 -16.07 8.47
CA LYS A 585 2.04 -14.70 8.28
C LYS A 585 3.57 -14.69 8.27
N VAL A 586 4.15 -13.68 7.64
CA VAL A 586 5.61 -13.45 7.63
C VAL A 586 5.95 -12.36 8.63
N GLN A 587 7.01 -12.53 9.42
CA GLN A 587 7.38 -11.61 10.49
C GLN A 587 8.83 -11.15 10.35
N LEU A 588 9.04 -9.83 10.40
CA LEU A 588 10.36 -9.22 10.55
C LEU A 588 10.45 -8.55 11.92
N LYS A 589 11.49 -8.88 12.70
CA LYS A 589 11.77 -8.24 14.00
C LYS A 589 12.82 -7.14 13.82
N GLU A 590 12.53 -5.95 14.33
CA GLU A 590 13.44 -4.80 14.26
C GLU A 590 14.36 -4.71 15.48
N SER A 591 13.80 -4.91 16.69
CA SER A 591 14.51 -4.82 17.97
C SER A 591 13.63 -5.37 19.11
N THR A 592 13.67 -4.78 20.30
CA THR A 592 12.71 -5.03 21.39
C THR A 592 11.41 -4.22 21.26
N LEU A 593 11.36 -3.16 20.44
CA LEU A 593 10.21 -2.25 20.39
C LEU A 593 9.12 -2.68 19.40
N ASN A 594 9.48 -2.87 18.13
CA ASN A 594 8.53 -3.10 17.04
C ASN A 594 8.83 -4.38 16.29
N LYS A 595 7.76 -4.95 15.73
CA LYS A 595 7.79 -6.02 14.73
C LYS A 595 6.87 -5.69 13.57
N TYR A 596 7.17 -6.27 12.43
CA TYR A 596 6.42 -6.10 11.19
C TYR A 596 5.83 -7.43 10.76
N ILE A 597 4.56 -7.44 10.36
CA ILE A 597 3.82 -8.66 9.99
C ILE A 597 3.25 -8.47 8.58
N GLY A 598 3.66 -9.31 7.64
CA GLY A 598 3.15 -9.37 6.28
C GLY A 598 2.17 -10.52 6.10
N ASP A 599 1.06 -10.29 5.42
CA ASP A 599 0.00 -11.28 5.22
C ASP A 599 -0.17 -11.74 3.76
N ALA A 600 -1.17 -12.58 3.52
CA ALA A 600 -1.48 -13.13 2.19
C ALA A 600 -2.01 -12.07 1.21
N ALA A 601 -2.49 -10.92 1.72
CA ALA A 601 -2.94 -9.79 0.94
C ALA A 601 -1.81 -8.83 0.56
N GLY A 602 -0.60 -9.04 1.09
CA GLY A 602 0.49 -8.09 0.93
C GLY A 602 0.37 -6.88 1.84
N ILE A 603 -0.55 -6.92 2.82
CA ILE A 603 -0.66 -5.90 3.85
C ILE A 603 0.47 -6.13 4.85
N ILE A 604 1.19 -5.05 5.16
CA ILE A 604 2.20 -5.02 6.21
C ILE A 604 1.62 -4.29 7.40
N GLU A 605 1.70 -4.91 8.57
CA GLU A 605 1.32 -4.32 9.85
C GLU A 605 2.58 -4.00 10.66
N LYS A 606 2.60 -2.81 11.27
CA LYS A 606 3.54 -2.44 12.33
C LYS A 606 2.88 -2.71 13.67
N ARG A 607 3.52 -3.53 14.52
CA ARG A 607 3.01 -3.86 15.85
C ARG A 607 4.08 -3.66 16.91
N GLU A 608 3.63 -3.28 18.10
CA GLU A 608 4.48 -3.30 19.29
C GLU A 608 4.85 -4.75 19.63
N GLN A 609 6.11 -5.01 19.95
CA GLN A 609 6.61 -6.37 20.12
C GLN A 609 6.11 -7.02 21.41
N GLU A 610 6.03 -6.27 22.52
CA GLU A 610 5.61 -6.79 23.82
C GLU A 610 4.10 -7.06 23.90
N THR A 611 3.28 -6.10 23.47
CA THR A 611 1.81 -6.17 23.62
C THR A 611 1.10 -6.73 22.39
N ASN A 612 1.80 -6.86 21.26
CA ASN A 612 1.21 -7.16 19.94
C ASN A 612 0.16 -6.13 19.46
N LYS A 613 0.12 -4.95 20.10
CA LYS A 613 -0.77 -3.85 19.71
C LYS A 613 -0.43 -3.38 18.30
N LYS A 614 -1.46 -3.27 17.46
CA LYS A 614 -1.34 -2.72 16.11
C LYS A 614 -1.10 -1.21 16.18
N LEU A 615 -0.02 -0.75 15.54
CA LEU A 615 0.39 0.66 15.48
C LEU A 615 0.09 1.29 14.12
N ALA A 616 0.27 0.52 13.04
CA ALA A 616 -0.07 0.93 11.68
C ALA A 616 -0.28 -0.30 10.78
N ASN A 617 -0.91 -0.10 9.63
CA ASN A 617 -0.88 -1.05 8.52
C ASN A 617 -0.87 -0.33 7.19
N THR A 618 -0.40 -1.02 6.16
CA THR A 618 -0.60 -0.63 4.78
C THR A 618 -2.00 -1.02 4.31
N GLU A 619 -2.48 -0.39 3.26
CA GLU A 619 -3.80 -0.63 2.66
C GLU A 619 -3.70 -0.69 1.13
N PHE A 620 -4.82 -1.09 0.49
CA PHE A 620 -4.97 -1.12 -0.96
C PHE A 620 -6.29 -0.46 -1.38
N PRO A 621 -6.35 0.22 -2.55
CA PRO A 621 -5.20 0.57 -3.41
C PRO A 621 -4.24 1.53 -2.71
N ASN A 622 -2.97 1.56 -3.15
CA ASN A 622 -1.96 2.46 -2.59
C ASN A 622 -1.15 3.17 -3.68
N ASP A 623 -0.43 4.20 -3.25
CA ASP A 623 0.43 5.06 -4.06
C ASP A 623 1.91 4.99 -3.62
N TYR A 624 2.25 4.02 -2.78
CA TYR A 624 3.60 3.75 -2.26
C TYR A 624 4.19 2.43 -2.79
N ASN A 625 3.71 1.99 -3.96
CA ASN A 625 4.28 0.91 -4.77
C ASN A 625 4.33 -0.48 -4.12
N LEU A 626 3.50 -0.75 -3.11
CA LEU A 626 3.33 -2.10 -2.59
C LEU A 626 2.29 -2.87 -3.42
N ALA A 627 2.49 -4.18 -3.58
CA ALA A 627 1.62 -5.04 -4.37
C ALA A 627 0.66 -5.86 -3.49
N ASN A 628 -0.58 -6.02 -3.94
CA ASN A 628 -1.57 -6.89 -3.30
C ASN A 628 -1.29 -8.36 -3.67
N LYS A 629 -0.24 -8.91 -3.05
CA LYS A 629 0.26 -10.27 -3.28
C LYS A 629 0.73 -10.87 -1.96
N PRO A 630 0.69 -12.21 -1.80
CA PRO A 630 1.17 -12.85 -0.58
C PRO A 630 2.62 -12.52 -0.28
N VAL A 631 2.90 -12.07 0.94
CA VAL A 631 4.27 -11.80 1.41
C VAL A 631 5.01 -13.10 1.63
N LYS A 632 6.19 -13.23 1.03
CA LYS A 632 7.08 -14.39 1.16
C LYS A 632 8.22 -14.14 2.13
N ASP A 633 8.78 -12.94 2.13
CA ASP A 633 9.84 -12.56 3.05
C ASP A 633 9.86 -11.05 3.26
N MET A 634 10.40 -10.62 4.40
CA MET A 634 10.65 -9.20 4.70
C MET A 634 11.99 -9.06 5.38
N VAL A 635 12.88 -8.23 4.87
CA VAL A 635 14.20 -7.97 5.45
C VAL A 635 14.50 -6.48 5.42
N PHE A 636 15.31 -5.98 6.36
CA PHE A 636 15.79 -4.60 6.23
C PHE A 636 16.75 -4.49 5.05
N GLU A 637 16.53 -3.48 4.21
CA GLU A 637 17.39 -3.23 3.06
C GLU A 637 18.82 -2.96 3.53
N LYS A 638 19.78 -3.65 2.92
CA LYS A 638 21.19 -3.55 3.29
C LYS A 638 21.71 -2.12 3.10
N GLY A 639 22.24 -1.54 4.17
CA GLY A 639 22.78 -0.17 4.15
C GLY A 639 21.74 0.93 4.44
N SER A 640 20.47 0.60 4.62
CA SER A 640 19.41 1.56 4.96
C SER A 640 19.37 1.97 6.44
N ASN A 641 20.21 1.36 7.31
CA ASN A 641 20.13 1.52 8.76
C ASN A 641 18.73 1.23 9.33
N ASN A 642 18.08 0.17 8.85
CA ASN A 642 16.72 -0.25 9.20
C ASN A 642 15.63 0.79 8.88
N GLN A 643 15.85 1.65 7.89
CA GLN A 643 14.86 2.67 7.46
C GLN A 643 14.01 2.22 6.27
N THR A 644 14.38 1.12 5.62
CA THR A 644 13.62 0.51 4.52
C THR A 644 13.46 -0.98 4.76
N ILE A 645 12.26 -1.50 4.57
CA ILE A 645 12.00 -2.94 4.49
C ILE A 645 11.90 -3.34 3.02
N GLU A 646 12.74 -4.28 2.60
CA GLU A 646 12.60 -5.01 1.34
C GLU A 646 11.60 -6.16 1.55
N ILE A 647 10.55 -6.18 0.73
CA ILE A 647 9.47 -7.15 0.77
C ILE A 647 9.58 -8.04 -0.46
N THR A 648 9.75 -9.34 -0.26
CA THR A 648 9.68 -10.34 -1.32
C THR A 648 8.27 -10.95 -1.33
N TYR A 649 7.61 -10.98 -2.47
CA TYR A 649 6.30 -11.61 -2.65
C TYR A 649 6.40 -13.07 -3.10
N SER A 650 5.27 -13.79 -3.08
CA SER A 650 5.16 -15.21 -3.45
C SER A 650 5.69 -15.55 -4.85
N ASP A 651 5.57 -14.63 -5.81
CA ASP A 651 6.11 -14.76 -7.17
C ASP A 651 7.58 -14.31 -7.32
N ASN A 652 8.23 -13.97 -6.21
CA ASN A 652 9.57 -13.40 -6.10
C ASN A 652 9.73 -11.96 -6.62
N SER A 653 8.63 -11.24 -6.89
CA SER A 653 8.71 -9.79 -7.08
C SER A 653 9.08 -9.09 -5.77
N ILE A 654 9.77 -7.94 -5.88
CA ILE A 654 10.28 -7.16 -4.74
C ILE A 654 9.63 -5.78 -4.72
N ALA A 655 9.31 -5.28 -3.53
CA ALA A 655 8.94 -3.89 -3.28
C ALA A 655 9.60 -3.36 -2.00
N TYR A 656 9.58 -2.04 -1.83
CA TYR A 656 10.23 -1.37 -0.71
C TYR A 656 9.22 -0.57 0.10
N LEU A 657 9.26 -0.75 1.42
CA LEU A 657 8.50 0.03 2.39
C LEU A 657 9.48 0.96 3.09
N HIS A 658 9.33 2.26 2.86
CA HIS A 658 10.22 3.29 3.42
C HIS A 658 9.63 3.92 4.69
N PHE A 659 10.45 4.06 5.73
CA PHE A 659 10.08 4.80 6.95
C PHE A 659 10.32 6.30 6.83
N LEU A 660 11.10 6.71 5.82
CA LEU A 660 11.41 8.11 5.53
C LEU A 660 10.79 8.53 4.21
N PRO A 661 10.30 9.78 4.11
CA PRO A 661 10.03 10.37 2.81
C PRO A 661 11.35 10.58 2.06
N ASP A 662 11.30 10.68 0.73
CA ASP A 662 12.38 11.24 -0.08
C ASP A 662 11.77 12.13 -1.17
N PHE A 663 12.54 13.08 -1.68
CA PHE A 663 12.06 14.08 -2.64
C PHE A 663 13.14 14.52 -3.63
N GLU A 664 12.77 14.77 -4.86
CA GLU A 664 13.64 15.34 -5.88
C GLU A 664 13.52 16.85 -5.95
N LEU A 665 14.59 17.51 -6.40
CA LEU A 665 14.60 18.94 -6.70
C LEU A 665 14.49 19.07 -8.22
N VAL A 666 13.40 19.66 -8.70
CA VAL A 666 13.05 19.70 -10.13
C VAL A 666 12.97 21.14 -10.60
N GLY A 667 13.66 21.50 -11.69
CA GLY A 667 13.55 22.82 -12.31
C GLY A 667 12.13 23.10 -12.81
N GLN A 668 11.59 24.27 -12.49
CA GLN A 668 10.21 24.65 -12.87
C GLN A 668 10.05 24.85 -14.38
N ASP A 669 11.10 25.33 -15.05
CA ASP A 669 11.09 25.65 -16.48
C ASP A 669 11.56 24.45 -17.30
N THR A 670 12.64 23.80 -16.87
CA THR A 670 13.30 22.75 -17.66
C THR A 670 12.91 21.33 -17.25
N SER A 671 12.27 21.14 -16.09
CA SER A 671 12.05 19.82 -15.46
C SER A 671 13.34 19.04 -15.18
N THR A 672 14.50 19.72 -15.13
CA THR A 672 15.79 19.09 -14.81
C THR A 672 15.82 18.66 -13.34
N ILE A 673 16.29 17.44 -13.05
CA ILE A 673 16.48 16.97 -11.67
C ILE A 673 17.86 17.41 -11.16
N TYR A 674 17.87 18.19 -10.09
CA TYR A 674 19.07 18.71 -9.44
C TYR A 674 19.50 17.83 -8.26
N LYS A 675 20.81 17.62 -8.13
CA LYS A 675 21.39 16.98 -6.94
C LYS A 675 21.47 17.97 -5.79
N SER A 676 21.34 17.46 -4.56
CA SER A 676 21.57 18.27 -3.35
C SER A 676 22.96 18.93 -3.38
N GLY A 677 23.02 20.23 -3.12
CA GLY A 677 24.22 21.08 -3.17
C GLY A 677 24.49 21.74 -4.53
N SER A 678 23.66 21.50 -5.55
CA SER A 678 23.85 22.10 -6.88
C SER A 678 23.46 23.59 -6.92
N THR A 679 23.87 24.29 -7.98
CA THR A 679 23.37 25.63 -8.31
C THR A 679 22.39 25.55 -9.49
N SER A 680 21.24 26.21 -9.35
CA SER A 680 20.21 26.36 -10.36
C SER A 680 20.15 27.81 -10.86
N THR A 681 19.86 27.97 -12.15
CA THR A 681 19.57 29.27 -12.80
C THR A 681 18.08 29.47 -13.06
N GLU A 682 17.24 28.65 -12.44
CA GLU A 682 15.77 28.69 -12.50
C GLU A 682 15.20 28.38 -11.10
N PHE A 683 13.90 28.62 -10.93
CA PHE A 683 13.19 28.21 -9.72
C PHE A 683 13.01 26.70 -9.65
N ILE A 684 12.89 26.18 -8.42
CA ILE A 684 12.89 24.74 -8.16
C ILE A 684 11.60 24.35 -7.46
N ASP A 685 11.05 23.19 -7.81
CA ASP A 685 10.05 22.49 -7.02
C ASP A 685 10.69 21.30 -6.29
N ALA A 686 10.41 21.14 -5.00
CA ALA A 686 10.64 19.88 -4.31
C ALA A 686 9.42 18.96 -4.52
N VAL A 687 9.66 17.78 -5.09
CA VAL A 687 8.63 16.80 -5.46
C VAL A 687 8.90 15.49 -4.72
N LEU A 688 7.93 15.02 -3.95
CA LEU A 688 8.05 13.80 -3.17
C LEU A 688 8.17 12.58 -4.10
N THR A 689 9.20 11.76 -3.91
CA THR A 689 9.46 10.53 -4.68
C THR A 689 9.17 9.27 -3.88
N ASN A 690 9.56 9.25 -2.60
CA ASN A 690 9.24 8.16 -1.69
C ASN A 690 8.15 8.61 -0.70
N LYS A 691 7.01 7.95 -0.76
CA LYS A 691 5.92 8.12 0.20
C LYS A 691 6.10 7.10 1.33
N VAL A 692 5.88 7.55 2.57
CA VAL A 692 5.84 6.69 3.74
C VAL A 692 4.49 5.97 3.78
N PRO A 693 4.45 4.63 3.89
CA PRO A 693 3.20 3.89 3.92
C PRO A 693 2.43 4.04 5.24
N GLY A 694 1.12 3.80 5.17
CA GLY A 694 0.22 3.69 6.31
C GLY A 694 -0.88 4.75 6.37
N HIS A 695 -1.85 4.53 7.27
CA HIS A 695 -2.93 5.47 7.55
C HIS A 695 -2.42 6.69 8.35
N ASP A 696 -3.10 7.84 8.21
CA ASP A 696 -2.81 9.12 8.88
C ASP A 696 -1.36 9.63 8.71
N VAL A 697 -0.71 9.31 7.59
CA VAL A 697 0.62 9.86 7.29
C VAL A 697 0.49 11.34 6.93
N ALA A 698 1.06 12.20 7.77
CA ALA A 698 1.14 13.64 7.55
C ALA A 698 2.56 14.03 7.15
N TYR A 699 2.68 14.86 6.11
CA TYR A 699 3.96 15.38 5.62
C TYR A 699 4.10 16.85 5.98
N ALA A 700 5.31 17.22 6.39
CA ALA A 700 5.65 18.60 6.67
C ALA A 700 6.98 18.97 6.02
N TYR A 701 7.10 20.23 5.60
CA TYR A 701 8.32 20.79 5.03
C TYR A 701 8.73 22.08 5.74
N LYS A 702 10.01 22.42 5.63
CA LYS A 702 10.59 23.70 6.02
C LYS A 702 11.64 24.11 5.00
N ILE A 703 11.64 25.38 4.61
CA ILE A 703 12.67 25.97 3.75
C ILE A 703 13.38 27.05 4.56
N ASP A 704 14.69 26.85 4.76
CA ASP A 704 15.57 27.81 5.41
C ASP A 704 16.51 28.44 4.38
N ASN A 705 16.54 29.77 4.36
CA ASN A 705 17.47 30.60 3.60
C ASN A 705 18.16 31.57 4.59
N ALA A 706 19.32 32.12 4.24
CA ALA A 706 20.17 32.91 5.17
C ALA A 706 19.43 34.03 5.93
N SER A 707 18.33 34.57 5.38
CA SER A 707 17.57 35.66 5.98
C SER A 707 16.12 35.31 6.35
N ASN A 708 15.63 34.11 6.02
CA ASN A 708 14.21 33.76 6.20
C ASN A 708 14.02 32.25 6.39
N SER A 709 13.06 31.87 7.23
CA SER A 709 12.60 30.49 7.40
C SER A 709 11.09 30.43 7.25
N THR A 710 10.59 29.45 6.51
CA THR A 710 9.13 29.26 6.37
C THR A 710 8.47 28.70 7.63
N GLY A 711 9.25 28.20 8.60
CA GLY A 711 8.76 27.29 9.62
C GLY A 711 8.24 25.97 9.03
N TRP A 712 7.77 25.07 9.89
CA TRP A 712 7.15 23.80 9.46
C TRP A 712 5.75 24.05 8.93
N LYS A 713 5.52 23.64 7.68
CA LYS A 713 4.21 23.69 7.00
C LYS A 713 3.80 22.30 6.57
N THR A 714 2.53 21.95 6.75
CA THR A 714 1.98 20.69 6.26
C THR A 714 1.66 20.78 4.77
N PHE A 715 1.76 19.65 4.06
CA PHE A 715 1.43 19.59 2.64
C PHE A 715 0.88 18.21 2.26
N LYS A 716 0.19 18.14 1.11
CA LYS A 716 -0.29 16.87 0.55
C LYS A 716 0.83 16.19 -0.25
N PRO A 717 0.92 14.84 -0.26
CA PRO A 717 2.01 14.13 -0.93
C PRO A 717 2.13 14.43 -2.43
N GLU A 718 1.04 14.83 -3.10
CA GLU A 718 0.99 15.16 -4.53
C GLU A 718 1.37 16.62 -4.83
N ALA A 719 1.50 17.45 -3.80
CA ALA A 719 1.79 18.86 -3.97
C ALA A 719 3.27 19.09 -4.26
N LYS A 720 3.55 20.01 -5.19
CA LYS A 720 4.89 20.55 -5.41
C LYS A 720 5.15 21.66 -4.40
N ILE A 721 6.34 21.67 -3.81
CA ILE A 721 6.78 22.73 -2.90
C ILE A 721 7.73 23.64 -3.66
N SER A 722 7.29 24.85 -3.99
CA SER A 722 8.09 25.81 -4.78
C SER A 722 9.12 26.55 -3.94
N ILE A 723 10.34 26.64 -4.48
CA ILE A 723 11.49 27.35 -3.91
C ILE A 723 11.88 28.46 -4.88
N GLU A 724 11.48 29.68 -4.53
CA GLU A 724 11.62 30.87 -5.39
C GLU A 724 12.57 31.92 -4.80
N THR A 725 13.19 31.63 -3.66
CA THR A 725 14.11 32.56 -3.00
C THR A 725 15.53 32.36 -3.54
N ALA A 726 16.15 33.44 -4.03
CA ALA A 726 17.55 33.43 -4.46
C ALA A 726 18.52 33.09 -3.30
N GLY A 727 19.72 32.60 -3.64
CA GLY A 727 20.75 32.23 -2.68
C GLY A 727 20.67 30.77 -2.22
N GLU A 728 21.31 30.48 -1.08
CA GLU A 728 21.38 29.13 -0.51
C GLU A 728 20.08 28.77 0.21
N ASN A 729 19.42 27.71 -0.26
CA ASN A 729 18.21 27.18 0.34
C ASN A 729 18.46 25.77 0.89
N THR A 730 18.01 25.54 2.13
CA THR A 730 17.98 24.23 2.77
C THR A 730 16.53 23.80 2.90
N ILE A 731 16.18 22.70 2.23
CA ILE A 731 14.84 22.13 2.23
C ILE A 731 14.86 20.91 3.15
N SER A 732 14.00 20.92 4.16
CA SER A 732 13.79 19.79 5.08
C SER A 732 12.38 19.25 4.90
N ILE A 733 12.23 17.93 4.71
CA ILE A 733 10.94 17.24 4.67
C ILE A 733 10.93 16.11 5.69
N LYS A 734 9.81 15.95 6.40
CA LYS A 734 9.56 14.80 7.29
C LYS A 734 8.12 14.31 7.17
N ALA A 735 7.91 13.09 7.64
CA ALA A 735 6.60 12.48 7.78
C ALA A 735 6.37 12.03 9.23
N SER A 736 5.10 12.02 9.64
CA SER A 736 4.63 11.48 10.92
C SER A 736 3.38 10.63 10.70
N GLY A 737 3.11 9.65 11.56
CA GLY A 737 1.99 8.71 11.35
C GLY A 737 2.40 7.51 10.48
N GLY A 738 1.51 6.54 10.35
CA GLY A 738 1.79 5.28 9.63
C GLY A 738 3.11 4.63 10.05
N PHE A 739 3.97 4.37 9.07
CA PHE A 739 5.29 3.76 9.30
C PHE A 739 6.41 4.78 9.55
N ALA A 740 6.11 6.08 9.60
CA ALA A 740 7.12 7.12 9.74
C ALA A 740 7.85 7.04 11.09
N ASN A 741 9.13 7.42 11.10
CA ASN A 741 9.93 7.54 12.32
C ASN A 741 10.24 9.02 12.70
N ASN A 742 9.61 9.98 12.03
CA ASN A 742 9.73 11.43 12.27
C ASN A 742 11.14 12.02 12.03
N THR A 743 12.00 11.33 11.29
CA THR A 743 13.32 11.86 10.89
C THR A 743 13.20 12.80 9.69
N GLU A 744 14.04 13.83 9.66
CA GLU A 744 14.08 14.85 8.61
C GLU A 744 15.05 14.45 7.49
N ILE A 745 14.59 14.49 6.23
CA ILE A 745 15.45 14.46 5.06
C ILE A 745 15.76 15.88 4.62
N VAL A 746 17.04 16.16 4.40
CA VAL A 746 17.54 17.51 4.09
C VAL A 746 18.25 17.52 2.74
N LYS A 747 17.82 18.39 1.83
CA LYS A 747 18.52 18.67 0.56
C LYS A 747 18.78 20.18 0.45
N LYS A 748 19.90 20.54 -0.17
CA LYS A 748 20.32 21.93 -0.36
C LYS A 748 20.31 22.29 -1.83
N ILE A 749 20.05 23.55 -2.15
CA ILE A 749 20.16 24.08 -3.52
C ILE A 749 20.46 25.58 -3.47
N LYS A 750 21.34 26.04 -4.35
CA LYS A 750 21.59 27.46 -4.56
C LYS A 750 20.82 27.93 -5.79
N ILE A 751 20.01 28.98 -5.67
CA ILE A 751 19.35 29.62 -6.82
C ILE A 751 20.12 30.91 -7.14
N ALA A 752 20.73 30.99 -8.32
CA ALA A 752 21.48 32.16 -8.74
C ALA A 752 21.46 32.37 -10.26
N TRP A 753 21.19 33.60 -10.69
CA TRP A 753 21.28 34.00 -12.10
C TRP A 753 22.63 34.67 -12.37
N PRO A 754 23.46 34.12 -13.27
CA PRO A 754 24.65 34.80 -13.72
C PRO A 754 24.29 35.95 -14.67
N ILE A 755 25.17 36.94 -14.74
CA ILE A 755 25.21 37.94 -15.80
C ILE A 755 25.44 37.21 -17.12
N THR A 756 24.61 37.55 -18.11
CA THR A 756 24.67 37.00 -19.46
C THR A 756 25.12 38.04 -20.49
N SER A 757 24.95 39.34 -20.19
CA SER A 757 25.51 40.42 -21.01
C SER A 757 25.75 41.72 -20.22
N ILE A 758 26.67 42.54 -20.74
CA ILE A 758 27.00 43.88 -20.26
C ILE A 758 26.90 44.83 -21.46
N THR A 759 26.16 45.94 -21.32
CA THR A 759 26.11 47.03 -22.30
C THR A 759 26.62 48.32 -21.67
N ILE A 760 27.41 49.11 -22.41
CA ILE A 760 27.99 50.37 -21.92
C ILE A 760 27.62 51.50 -22.90
N GLU A 761 27.06 52.60 -22.39
CA GLU A 761 26.63 53.74 -23.22
C GLU A 761 27.09 55.09 -22.63
N PRO A 762 27.54 56.05 -23.48
CA PRO A 762 27.71 55.91 -24.94
C PRO A 762 28.96 55.09 -25.32
N ASN A 763 28.94 54.49 -26.52
CA ASN A 763 30.05 53.74 -27.11
C ASN A 763 30.27 54.23 -28.56
N PRO A 764 31.39 54.89 -28.89
CA PRO A 764 32.56 55.16 -28.05
C PRO A 764 32.32 56.27 -27.02
N LEU A 765 33.22 56.38 -26.03
CA LEU A 765 33.30 57.52 -25.11
C LEU A 765 34.25 58.57 -25.66
N GLU A 766 33.79 59.81 -25.80
CA GLU A 766 34.58 60.93 -26.32
C GLU A 766 34.62 62.07 -25.30
N VAL A 767 35.81 62.60 -25.03
CA VAL A 767 36.08 63.64 -24.03
C VAL A 767 37.24 64.53 -24.48
N ASN A 768 37.25 65.81 -24.12
CA ASN A 768 38.38 66.69 -24.39
C ASN A 768 39.45 66.55 -23.28
N VAL A 769 40.70 66.87 -23.58
CA VAL A 769 41.76 67.00 -22.55
C VAL A 769 41.30 67.97 -21.46
N GLY A 770 41.43 67.57 -20.19
CA GLY A 770 40.96 68.31 -19.00
C GLY A 770 39.46 68.20 -18.72
N GLY A 771 38.67 67.63 -19.62
CA GLY A 771 37.22 67.43 -19.46
C GLY A 771 36.85 66.10 -18.81
N THR A 772 35.58 65.96 -18.42
CA THR A 772 35.01 64.72 -17.90
C THR A 772 33.83 64.22 -18.74
N LYS A 773 33.58 62.90 -18.72
CA LYS A 773 32.47 62.27 -19.44
C LYS A 773 31.85 61.15 -18.61
N ASN A 774 30.52 61.19 -18.45
CA ASN A 774 29.76 60.12 -17.79
C ASN A 774 29.44 58.98 -18.75
N PHE A 775 29.34 57.77 -18.23
CA PHE A 775 28.86 56.58 -18.92
C PHE A 775 27.91 55.78 -18.02
N THR A 776 27.15 54.88 -18.62
CA THR A 776 26.23 53.98 -17.91
C THR A 776 26.57 52.54 -18.26
N ILE A 777 26.46 51.64 -17.28
CA ILE A 777 26.61 50.20 -17.48
C ILE A 777 25.28 49.53 -17.17
N LYS A 778 24.76 48.75 -18.12
CA LYS A 778 23.57 47.92 -17.97
C LYS A 778 23.97 46.45 -17.99
N VAL A 779 23.53 45.69 -16.99
CA VAL A 779 23.72 44.23 -16.90
C VAL A 779 22.39 43.51 -17.17
N GLU A 780 22.44 42.40 -17.89
CA GLU A 780 21.29 41.51 -18.09
C GLU A 780 21.62 40.07 -17.66
N PRO A 781 20.69 39.36 -17.00
CA PRO A 781 19.39 39.87 -16.59
C PRO A 781 19.52 40.88 -15.44
N SER A 782 18.59 41.84 -15.35
CA SER A 782 18.63 42.89 -14.32
C SER A 782 18.48 42.37 -12.88
N ASN A 783 18.23 41.08 -12.69
CA ASN A 783 18.15 40.38 -11.40
C ASN A 783 19.33 39.42 -11.16
N ALA A 784 20.44 39.56 -11.91
CA ALA A 784 21.65 38.78 -11.69
C ALA A 784 22.07 38.79 -10.21
N SER A 785 22.43 37.63 -9.67
CA SER A 785 22.62 37.44 -8.22
C SER A 785 23.88 38.11 -7.67
N ASN A 786 24.86 38.40 -8.53
CA ASN A 786 26.00 39.25 -8.22
C ASN A 786 26.19 40.25 -9.36
N MET A 787 25.93 41.54 -9.10
CA MET A 787 26.07 42.63 -10.07
C MET A 787 27.39 43.39 -9.95
N ASN A 788 28.32 42.92 -9.12
CA ASN A 788 29.60 43.59 -8.96
C ASN A 788 30.44 43.42 -10.25
N LEU A 789 31.04 44.53 -10.67
CA LEU A 789 31.85 44.61 -11.88
C LEU A 789 33.24 45.14 -11.52
N ASP A 790 34.26 44.59 -12.18
CA ASP A 790 35.62 45.13 -12.15
C ASP A 790 35.80 46.06 -13.35
N ILE A 791 35.95 47.37 -13.08
CA ILE A 791 36.01 48.43 -14.09
C ILE A 791 37.41 49.03 -14.08
N SER A 792 38.07 49.04 -15.22
CA SER A 792 39.44 49.55 -15.37
C SER A 792 39.64 50.25 -16.72
N MET A 793 40.68 51.06 -16.82
CA MET A 793 41.12 51.67 -18.08
C MET A 793 42.36 50.94 -18.60
N ALA A 794 42.39 50.60 -19.88
CA ALA A 794 43.53 49.94 -20.52
C ALA A 794 44.82 50.78 -20.41
N ASN A 795 44.72 52.10 -20.60
CA ASN A 795 45.81 53.06 -20.41
C ASN A 795 45.32 54.29 -19.60
N PRO A 796 45.56 54.31 -18.27
CA PRO A 796 45.17 55.40 -17.38
C PRO A 796 45.84 56.75 -17.68
N SER A 797 46.98 56.76 -18.37
CA SER A 797 47.70 58.00 -18.73
C SER A 797 46.97 58.81 -19.80
N ILE A 798 46.18 58.15 -20.67
CA ILE A 798 45.36 58.80 -21.70
C ILE A 798 44.04 59.29 -21.08
N SER A 799 43.35 58.43 -20.34
CA SER A 799 42.12 58.76 -19.63
C SER A 799 42.03 57.98 -18.32
N SER A 800 41.50 58.55 -17.25
CA SER A 800 41.38 57.89 -15.94
C SER A 800 39.93 57.83 -15.46
N LEU A 801 39.62 56.83 -14.64
CA LEU A 801 38.32 56.68 -13.97
C LEU A 801 38.28 57.55 -12.72
N ILE A 802 37.13 58.16 -12.45
CA ILE A 802 36.86 58.82 -11.17
C ILE A 802 36.38 57.74 -10.17
N PRO A 803 37.08 57.52 -9.03
CA PRO A 803 36.71 56.48 -8.08
C PRO A 803 35.27 56.63 -7.57
N GLY A 804 34.52 55.52 -7.57
CA GLY A 804 33.14 55.48 -7.09
C GLY A 804 32.11 56.12 -8.04
N GLN A 805 32.50 56.52 -9.24
CA GLN A 805 31.62 57.12 -10.25
C GLN A 805 31.80 56.43 -11.61
N ASN A 806 30.73 56.35 -12.39
CA ASN A 806 30.80 55.93 -13.80
C ASN A 806 31.18 57.13 -14.69
N THR A 807 32.34 57.73 -14.40
CA THR A 807 32.82 58.95 -15.04
C THR A 807 34.30 58.81 -15.36
N ILE A 808 34.70 59.25 -16.56
CA ILE A 808 36.09 59.30 -17.01
C ILE A 808 36.58 60.75 -17.13
N THR A 809 37.89 60.95 -17.02
CA THR A 809 38.58 62.23 -17.27
C THR A 809 39.55 62.08 -18.45
N GLY A 810 39.59 63.06 -19.36
CA GLY A 810 40.58 63.10 -20.43
C GLY A 810 41.89 63.72 -19.96
N ASN A 811 43.00 62.99 -19.99
CA ASN A 811 44.31 63.46 -19.49
C ASN A 811 45.24 63.88 -20.62
N ILE A 812 45.43 63.01 -21.62
CA ILE A 812 46.30 63.23 -22.78
C ILE A 812 45.52 62.84 -24.04
N ALA A 813 45.64 63.62 -25.12
CA ALA A 813 45.00 63.30 -26.39
C ALA A 813 45.47 61.93 -26.91
N GLY A 814 44.52 61.09 -27.33
CA GLY A 814 44.80 59.72 -27.76
C GLY A 814 43.62 58.77 -27.60
N ASN A 815 43.86 57.48 -27.87
CA ASN A 815 42.86 56.42 -27.77
C ASN A 815 43.23 55.43 -26.66
N THR A 816 42.24 55.05 -25.86
CA THR A 816 42.35 53.99 -24.84
C THR A 816 41.05 53.18 -24.82
N GLU A 817 40.92 52.19 -23.94
CA GLU A 817 39.71 51.37 -23.81
C GLU A 817 39.24 51.34 -22.36
N LEU A 818 37.94 51.48 -22.16
CA LEU A 818 37.28 51.13 -20.90
C LEU A 818 37.00 49.62 -20.90
N ILE A 819 37.45 48.93 -19.84
CA ILE A 819 37.30 47.49 -19.67
C ILE A 819 36.38 47.23 -18.48
N VAL A 820 35.28 46.52 -18.71
CA VAL A 820 34.33 46.10 -17.66
C VAL A 820 34.29 44.56 -17.64
N LYS A 821 34.55 43.96 -16.48
CA LYS A 821 34.54 42.50 -16.29
C LYS A 821 33.53 42.11 -15.23
N THR A 822 32.84 41.00 -15.44
CA THR A 822 31.97 40.42 -14.40
C THR A 822 32.78 39.75 -13.29
N THR A 823 32.22 39.74 -12.08
CA THR A 823 32.83 39.08 -10.90
C THR A 823 32.01 37.90 -10.38
N ASP A 824 30.90 37.58 -11.04
CA ASP A 824 29.95 36.52 -10.68
C ASP A 824 30.35 35.13 -11.19
N GLY A 825 31.48 35.02 -11.88
CA GLY A 825 31.99 33.79 -12.48
C GLY A 825 31.52 33.54 -13.92
N SER A 826 30.69 34.42 -14.50
CA SER A 826 30.29 34.34 -15.92
C SER A 826 31.45 34.63 -16.90
N ASN A 827 32.54 35.23 -16.41
CA ASN A 827 33.75 35.56 -17.18
C ASN A 827 33.51 36.46 -18.41
N ILE A 828 32.47 37.30 -18.36
CA ILE A 828 32.15 38.25 -19.44
C ILE A 828 33.06 39.48 -19.31
N VAL A 829 33.65 39.89 -20.43
CA VAL A 829 34.50 41.08 -20.54
C VAL A 829 33.99 41.96 -21.68
N GLN A 830 33.59 43.18 -21.36
CA GLN A 830 33.20 44.19 -22.33
C GLN A 830 34.28 45.27 -22.46
N ARG A 831 34.61 45.65 -23.69
CA ARG A 831 35.57 46.71 -24.02
C ARG A 831 34.89 47.75 -24.89
N ILE A 832 35.07 49.03 -24.57
CA ILE A 832 34.61 50.12 -25.45
C ILE A 832 35.73 51.16 -25.65
N PRO A 833 35.82 51.77 -26.84
CA PRO A 833 36.84 52.78 -27.11
C PRO A 833 36.58 54.07 -26.34
N VAL A 834 37.66 54.68 -25.85
CA VAL A 834 37.69 56.01 -25.23
C VAL A 834 38.63 56.89 -26.05
N ARG A 835 38.13 58.02 -26.53
CA ARG A 835 38.86 58.99 -27.35
C ARG A 835 39.00 60.30 -26.60
N VAL A 836 40.23 60.74 -26.41
CA VAL A 836 40.57 62.04 -25.81
C VAL A 836 41.01 62.99 -26.91
N MET A 837 40.29 64.08 -27.09
CA MET A 837 40.51 65.07 -28.15
C MET A 837 41.24 66.32 -27.59
N ASP A 838 42.16 66.90 -28.37
CA ASP A 838 42.75 68.22 -28.09
C ASP A 838 41.97 69.29 -28.88
N PRO A 839 41.30 70.25 -28.21
CA PRO A 839 40.57 71.32 -28.89
C PRO A 839 41.47 72.43 -29.49
N TYR A 840 42.79 72.32 -29.39
CA TYR A 840 43.74 73.31 -29.89
C TYR A 840 43.65 73.55 -31.40
N VAL A 841 43.51 74.82 -31.80
CA VAL A 841 43.52 75.26 -33.20
C VAL A 841 44.63 76.30 -33.37
N LYS A 842 45.63 75.98 -34.18
CA LYS A 842 46.78 76.85 -34.45
C LYS A 842 46.39 78.12 -35.24
N LEU A 843 47.03 79.26 -34.94
CA LEU A 843 47.05 80.45 -35.79
C LEU A 843 48.19 80.32 -36.82
N ASP A 844 47.84 80.29 -38.10
CA ASP A 844 48.82 80.13 -39.18
C ASP A 844 49.43 81.46 -39.62
N ASP A 845 48.62 82.51 -39.70
CA ASP A 845 49.05 83.82 -40.20
C ASP A 845 48.25 84.98 -39.58
N ILE A 846 48.86 86.16 -39.55
CA ILE A 846 48.18 87.44 -39.30
C ILE A 846 48.43 88.38 -40.47
N SER A 847 47.49 89.26 -40.79
CA SER A 847 47.71 90.25 -41.86
C SER A 847 47.02 91.58 -41.55
N PHE A 848 47.65 92.70 -41.89
CA PHE A 848 46.99 93.99 -41.87
C PHE A 848 45.90 94.06 -42.92
N THR A 849 44.77 94.67 -42.57
CA THR A 849 43.61 94.85 -43.44
C THR A 849 43.91 95.73 -44.66
N LYS A 850 44.97 96.53 -44.61
CA LYS A 850 45.44 97.38 -45.72
C LYS A 850 46.98 97.41 -45.74
N PRO A 851 47.61 97.48 -46.92
CA PRO A 851 49.07 97.61 -47.02
C PRO A 851 49.58 99.01 -46.64
N VAL A 852 48.72 100.03 -46.74
CA VAL A 852 49.05 101.42 -46.39
C VAL A 852 47.89 102.07 -45.65
N TYR A 853 48.18 102.68 -44.49
CA TYR A 853 47.25 103.49 -43.71
C TYR A 853 47.67 104.96 -43.79
N THR A 854 46.72 105.87 -43.98
CA THR A 854 46.97 107.32 -43.86
C THR A 854 46.37 107.79 -42.55
N ILE A 855 47.21 108.34 -41.67
CA ILE A 855 46.81 108.81 -40.34
C ILE A 855 47.21 110.28 -40.19
N GLU A 856 46.45 111.05 -39.42
CA GLU A 856 46.71 112.48 -39.26
C GLU A 856 47.62 112.74 -38.05
N ARG A 857 48.52 113.73 -38.17
CA ARG A 857 49.42 114.11 -37.07
C ARG A 857 48.61 114.63 -35.87
N SER A 858 48.89 114.09 -34.67
CA SER A 858 48.25 114.56 -33.43
C SER A 858 48.66 116.00 -33.11
N ASP A 859 47.69 116.83 -32.69
CA ASP A 859 47.90 118.24 -32.28
C ASP A 859 48.32 118.38 -30.81
N GLY A 860 48.58 117.27 -30.12
CA GLY A 860 49.09 117.24 -28.74
C GLY A 860 48.03 117.49 -27.67
N THR A 861 46.80 117.86 -28.03
CA THR A 861 45.70 118.12 -27.07
C THR A 861 44.75 116.94 -26.86
N ASN A 862 44.71 115.96 -27.79
CA ASN A 862 44.12 114.64 -27.59
C ASN A 862 44.66 113.68 -28.69
N PRO A 863 45.47 112.64 -28.39
CA PRO A 863 45.99 111.76 -29.43
C PRO A 863 44.91 110.76 -29.88
N ASP A 864 44.54 110.80 -31.15
CA ASP A 864 43.78 109.70 -31.78
C ASP A 864 44.68 108.46 -31.81
N LEU A 865 44.45 107.55 -30.85
CA LEU A 865 45.16 106.28 -30.74
C LEU A 865 44.45 105.23 -31.58
N ILE A 866 45.20 104.54 -32.44
CA ILE A 866 44.65 103.50 -33.31
C ILE A 866 45.07 102.14 -32.75
N ALA A 867 44.11 101.31 -32.33
CA ALA A 867 44.37 99.96 -31.87
C ALA A 867 44.90 99.11 -33.04
N VAL A 868 46.02 98.41 -32.83
CA VAL A 868 46.69 97.63 -33.86
C VAL A 868 45.89 96.38 -34.18
N GLU A 869 45.29 95.75 -33.17
CA GLU A 869 44.50 94.53 -33.28
C GLU A 869 43.26 94.72 -34.17
N ASP A 870 42.65 95.90 -34.15
CA ASP A 870 41.51 96.26 -35.00
C ASP A 870 41.89 96.37 -36.49
N LEU A 871 43.20 96.47 -36.78
CA LEU A 871 43.71 96.54 -38.14
C LEU A 871 44.14 95.18 -38.67
N LEU A 872 44.10 94.11 -37.86
CA LEU A 872 44.61 92.79 -38.22
C LEU A 872 43.48 91.79 -38.56
N LEU A 873 43.81 90.84 -39.44
CA LEU A 873 43.03 89.64 -39.73
C LEU A 873 43.81 88.41 -39.23
N PHE A 874 43.11 87.47 -38.60
CA PHE A 874 43.68 86.24 -38.05
C PHE A 874 43.27 85.03 -38.91
N HIS A 875 44.24 84.26 -39.37
CA HIS A 875 44.02 83.10 -40.24
C HIS A 875 44.59 81.81 -39.61
N PRO A 876 43.78 80.76 -39.40
CA PRO A 876 42.33 80.74 -39.49
C PRO A 876 41.66 81.57 -38.38
N SER A 877 40.45 82.06 -38.64
CA SER A 877 39.74 82.95 -37.71
C SER A 877 39.24 82.25 -36.44
N ASN A 878 39.34 80.93 -36.32
CA ASN A 878 38.99 80.16 -35.12
C ASN A 878 40.21 79.62 -34.35
N ALA A 879 41.41 80.11 -34.67
CA ALA A 879 42.60 79.81 -33.88
C ALA A 879 42.37 80.13 -32.39
N THR A 880 42.98 79.33 -31.50
CA THR A 880 42.78 79.47 -30.05
C THR A 880 43.75 80.46 -29.41
N ASP A 881 44.92 80.71 -30.04
CA ASP A 881 46.01 81.53 -29.51
C ASP A 881 46.25 82.72 -30.47
N LYS A 882 45.62 83.87 -30.21
CA LYS A 882 45.58 85.03 -31.13
C LYS A 882 46.17 86.31 -30.53
N ASP A 883 46.72 86.26 -29.34
CA ASP A 883 47.15 87.47 -28.66
C ASP A 883 48.35 88.09 -29.42
N ILE A 884 48.40 89.43 -29.48
CA ILE A 884 49.53 90.15 -30.10
C ILE A 884 50.61 90.34 -29.04
N GLU A 885 51.79 89.75 -29.27
CA GLU A 885 52.89 89.77 -28.32
C GLU A 885 53.67 91.08 -28.42
N GLU A 886 53.92 91.58 -29.64
CA GLU A 886 54.76 92.75 -29.88
C GLU A 886 54.33 93.56 -31.11
N VAL A 887 54.46 94.89 -31.03
CA VAL A 887 54.30 95.80 -32.17
C VAL A 887 55.52 96.72 -32.27
N LEU A 888 56.14 96.75 -33.45
CA LEU A 888 57.39 97.46 -33.73
C LEU A 888 57.15 98.58 -34.75
N THR A 889 57.89 99.68 -34.61
CA THR A 889 57.92 100.79 -35.57
C THR A 889 59.36 101.05 -36.01
N ASN A 890 59.58 101.25 -37.31
CA ASN A 890 60.90 101.62 -37.82
C ASN A 890 61.20 103.13 -37.73
N ALA A 891 60.19 103.94 -37.38
CA ALA A 891 60.28 105.40 -37.32
C ALA A 891 59.46 105.94 -36.14
N SER A 892 59.97 105.74 -34.91
CA SER A 892 59.32 106.14 -33.65
C SER A 892 59.02 107.64 -33.52
N ASP A 893 59.77 108.46 -34.26
CA ASP A 893 59.56 109.91 -34.31
C ASP A 893 58.36 110.28 -35.22
N THR A 894 57.96 109.38 -36.12
CA THR A 894 56.82 109.52 -37.03
C THR A 894 55.56 108.87 -36.46
N VAL A 895 55.65 107.59 -36.05
CA VAL A 895 54.57 106.85 -35.38
C VAL A 895 55.14 106.17 -34.14
N GLU A 896 54.62 106.54 -32.97
CA GLU A 896 54.94 105.95 -31.68
C GLU A 896 53.99 104.79 -31.38
N VAL A 897 54.55 103.65 -30.99
CA VAL A 897 53.78 102.49 -30.51
C VAL A 897 53.62 102.62 -28.99
N ILE A 898 52.39 102.54 -28.50
CA ILE A 898 52.04 102.64 -27.09
C ILE A 898 51.35 101.36 -26.69
N LYS A 899 51.91 100.63 -25.72
CA LYS A 899 51.23 99.51 -25.08
C LYS A 899 50.34 100.01 -23.94
N GLN A 900 49.05 99.68 -23.97
CA GLN A 900 48.13 99.94 -22.87
C GLN A 900 47.39 98.65 -22.52
N GLY A 901 47.70 98.07 -21.35
CA GLY A 901 47.22 96.74 -21.00
C GLY A 901 47.75 95.67 -21.97
N ASP A 902 46.86 94.83 -22.46
CA ASP A 902 47.16 93.74 -23.39
C ASP A 902 47.01 94.16 -24.87
N GLN A 903 46.81 95.44 -25.15
CA GLN A 903 46.62 95.97 -26.51
C GLN A 903 47.69 96.99 -26.90
N TYR A 904 48.00 97.01 -28.18
CA TYR A 904 48.94 97.97 -28.77
C TYR A 904 48.22 99.05 -29.55
N TYR A 905 48.66 100.30 -29.37
CA TYR A 905 48.09 101.47 -30.00
C TYR A 905 49.15 102.25 -30.76
N LEU A 906 48.77 102.87 -31.87
CA LEU A 906 49.64 103.72 -32.68
C LEU A 906 49.27 105.19 -32.48
N LYS A 907 50.29 106.04 -32.29
CA LYS A 907 50.17 107.48 -32.15
C LYS A 907 51.03 108.21 -33.20
N ALA A 908 50.39 108.99 -34.05
CA ALA A 908 51.07 109.80 -35.06
C ALA A 908 51.76 111.03 -34.44
N LYS A 909 53.10 111.08 -34.48
CA LYS A 909 53.92 112.15 -33.87
C LYS A 909 54.36 113.23 -34.87
N ASP A 910 54.85 112.84 -36.04
CA ASP A 910 55.25 113.80 -37.07
C ASP A 910 54.96 113.30 -38.48
N VAL A 911 54.94 114.22 -39.45
CA VAL A 911 54.65 113.95 -40.86
C VAL A 911 55.77 113.11 -41.47
N GLY A 912 55.41 111.96 -42.04
CA GLY A 912 56.39 111.02 -42.60
C GLY A 912 55.77 109.67 -42.93
N TYR A 913 56.62 108.67 -43.07
CA TYR A 913 56.24 107.28 -43.28
C TYR A 913 56.88 106.41 -42.20
N ALA A 914 56.10 105.53 -41.59
CA ALA A 914 56.57 104.53 -40.64
C ALA A 914 56.05 103.15 -41.04
N GLU A 915 56.90 102.14 -41.03
CA GLU A 915 56.47 100.76 -41.16
C GLU A 915 56.19 100.20 -39.76
N ILE A 916 54.99 99.68 -39.58
CA ILE A 916 54.55 99.06 -38.33
C ILE A 916 54.47 97.56 -38.54
N THR A 917 55.14 96.79 -37.69
CA THR A 917 55.11 95.33 -37.71
C THR A 917 54.39 94.82 -36.47
N ALA A 918 53.35 94.02 -36.64
CA ALA A 918 52.68 93.32 -35.55
C ALA A 918 53.14 91.86 -35.51
N ILE A 919 53.36 91.32 -34.31
CA ILE A 919 53.86 89.96 -34.07
C ILE A 919 52.91 89.29 -33.05
N ALA A 920 52.28 88.20 -33.45
CA ALA A 920 51.41 87.38 -32.58
C ALA A 920 52.23 86.57 -31.56
N GLU A 921 51.56 86.03 -30.56
CA GLU A 921 52.14 85.09 -29.61
C GLU A 921 52.60 83.79 -30.29
N LYS A 922 53.58 83.14 -29.67
CA LYS A 922 54.18 81.91 -30.17
C LYS A 922 53.22 80.72 -30.06
N GLN A 923 52.96 80.06 -31.19
CA GLN A 923 52.09 78.89 -31.29
C GLN A 923 52.74 77.64 -30.66
N LYS A 924 51.97 76.59 -30.34
CA LYS A 924 52.47 75.34 -29.71
C LYS A 924 53.59 74.64 -30.51
N ASP A 925 53.63 74.84 -31.84
CA ASP A 925 54.67 74.30 -32.72
C ASP A 925 55.93 75.20 -32.81
N GLY A 926 55.93 76.33 -32.11
CA GLY A 926 57.02 77.29 -32.04
C GLY A 926 57.01 78.35 -33.15
N THR A 927 56.05 78.33 -34.08
CA THR A 927 55.88 79.39 -35.09
C THR A 927 55.32 80.66 -34.46
N GLN A 928 55.61 81.82 -35.06
CA GLN A 928 55.19 83.12 -34.54
C GLN A 928 54.75 84.02 -35.71
N PRO A 929 53.44 84.05 -36.03
CA PRO A 929 52.89 84.85 -37.12
C PRO A 929 53.18 86.35 -36.96
N LYS A 930 53.50 87.04 -38.06
CA LYS A 930 53.74 88.48 -38.07
C LYS A 930 53.47 89.08 -39.44
N ASP A 931 53.09 90.36 -39.46
CA ASP A 931 52.92 91.14 -40.70
C ASP A 931 53.30 92.61 -40.49
N SER A 932 53.53 93.33 -41.59
CA SER A 932 53.97 94.72 -41.59
C SER A 932 53.14 95.57 -42.56
N ALA A 933 52.78 96.79 -42.15
CA ALA A 933 52.09 97.76 -42.99
C ALA A 933 52.70 99.15 -42.89
N LEU A 934 52.55 99.94 -43.96
CA LEU A 934 53.10 101.30 -44.02
C LEU A 934 52.07 102.33 -43.54
N PHE A 935 52.46 103.18 -42.59
CA PHE A 935 51.65 104.25 -42.06
C PHE A 935 52.20 105.60 -42.54
N LYS A 936 51.40 106.31 -43.32
CA LYS A 936 51.69 107.65 -43.83
C LYS A 936 51.03 108.69 -42.92
N VAL A 937 51.84 109.49 -42.23
CA VAL A 937 51.34 110.58 -41.37
C VAL A 937 51.24 111.87 -42.18
N VAL A 938 50.08 112.53 -42.18
CA VAL A 938 49.82 113.77 -42.92
C VAL A 938 49.45 114.95 -42.01
N LYS A 939 49.65 116.19 -42.48
CA LYS A 939 49.23 117.41 -41.76
C LYS A 939 47.71 117.55 -41.74
N LYS A 940 47.14 117.88 -40.58
CA LYS A 940 45.72 118.20 -40.38
C LYS A 940 45.35 119.41 -41.25
N ARG A 941 44.30 119.29 -42.07
CA ARG A 941 43.87 120.31 -43.05
C ARG A 941 43.03 121.39 -42.33
N SER A 942 43.43 122.67 -42.39
CA SER A 942 42.68 123.82 -41.86
C SER A 942 41.69 124.35 -42.91
N GLU A 943 40.39 124.37 -42.61
CA GLU A 943 39.36 124.93 -43.49
C GLU A 943 39.20 126.45 -43.25
N GLU A 944 39.63 127.27 -44.23
CA GLU A 944 39.14 128.63 -44.45
C GLU A 944 38.13 128.59 -45.61
N GLY A 945 36.92 129.10 -45.38
CA GLY A 945 35.84 129.14 -46.36
C GLY A 945 35.70 130.50 -47.04
N GLY A 946 35.63 130.48 -48.38
CA GLY A 946 35.28 131.60 -49.27
C GLY A 946 36.50 132.16 -50.03
N ASP A 947 36.65 132.06 -51.35
CA ASP A 947 35.62 132.04 -52.40
C ASP A 947 36.16 131.46 -53.74
N GLY A 948 35.30 130.71 -54.45
CA GLY A 948 35.22 130.57 -55.92
C GLY A 948 36.34 129.92 -56.77
N ARG A 949 36.18 128.63 -57.14
CA ARG A 949 36.18 128.09 -58.53
C ARG A 949 36.19 126.53 -58.56
N TRP A 950 35.24 125.98 -59.31
CA TRP A 950 34.93 124.57 -59.69
C TRP A 950 34.24 123.70 -58.64
#